data_AF-A0A514ZRQ7-F1
#
_entry.id   AF-A0A514ZRQ7-F1
#
_cell.length_a   1.000
_cell.length_b   1.000
_cell.length_c   1.000
_cell.angle_alpha   90.00
_cell.angle_beta   90.00
_cell.angle_gamma   90.00
#
_symmetry.space_group_name_H-M   'P 1'
#
loop_
_entity.id
_entity.type
_entity.pdbx_description
1 polymer ?
#
loop_
_entity_poly.entity_id
_entity_poly.type
_entity_poly.pdbx_seq_one_letter_code
_entity_poly.pdbx_strand_id
1 'polypeptide(L)'
;MKAFTLPFLLFLICFGNAFAAISIDNLAVDYQPMPLGIDQTNPHFSWQMKALDAKRGYSQKAWQIVVTDVKNQIVWDSKKVNSRISHGIEYAGSSLQPTTRYSWKVTVWDNTGQTATNTSWFETGLMNPGMSAWSGAKWIGGGDNDLVFYSHYLSVFKFQFGIQLDKATSSTKAAFVFGGNDRRLMTKDLNILGVENGQNQSYIAFELDISAVNDSPTGLAKLNMYRVGYTKTDKADVPFKSLDIPQTLINNATKYEKHTVTAECNFGLVELFVDGKEDTNKLKEKTEGPPSRFGPRGVNLNPVGSGNNFISFPMVADIGFKVPANQTAHFSQVEIRNFRYPSNALFSENLHNQPYTGVFKSGNLTVGNGQYTVKGGALVLANPSRNAAPMLRNTFATQAKPIAKARLYVTARGIYELYLNGNRVSNDYFNPGLTQYNKHHMYQTYDITSAVKAGQKNALGAWLSEGWWSGNITYSGESWNYFGDRQSLLSKMVITYTDGTEQIVTSNPGEWKLFTDGPIRYGSFFQGEVYDATKEALVKNWTSPTYNDASWKPVVDVPLEGTAYNGTFTDFLGRKSTLAYTDFKLVGQMGNNASLVKTMPALKVEEVRPHVFVYDMGQNMVGFPQIMIKNGKKGQVITMRYAEVKYPNLAEYKDNTGMVMMENIRAALTQDMYVLKGGDETIQPHFTFHGYRYLELTGIEKAIPITDVKGLVISSITALSSQYETSNALVNKLWQNITWSLRSNFLSIPTDTPARNERMGWSGDISVFSKSATYLTNADLFLRRHLLAMRDVQAENGRFTDVAPMGGGFGGTLWGSAGIVVAWETYRQYGDVALLKEHYDAMKRYIQFLETKVEKETGILNEGPLGDWLSPEGNKNDNTLFWMAYYAYDLEILGKVATILGKPDDAAQFVKRQNEIKTAWNEIYVDKTTHKTIKSGVKTGFMGPPNQQQNAQKSDKGQLIDTQASYAIPLALGLFNDENKPFAARYLNETIERKNKDDGGIERPAYSLMTGFIGTASITDALSENSSSATAYKLLQQQDYPSWLYSVVNGATSIWERLNSYTVENGFGGNNSMNSFNHYSFGAVASWMYNHSLGIQRDPNKAGFSEIVLKPTPDPTHKMTFAKGYYDSIYGRISSEWKWNGTNWTYKTTLPANTTATLYLPARSLSQISENGKPVAQLKGVSQANGQVSIPLGSGSYSFTISN
;
A
#
# COMPACT_ATOMS: atom_id res chain seq x y z
N MET A 1 -51.59 48.91 65.99
CA MET A 1 -52.74 48.20 65.38
C MET A 1 -52.36 46.73 65.22
N LYS A 2 -53.29 45.86 65.60
CA LYS A 2 -53.46 44.40 65.38
C LYS A 2 -52.54 43.79 64.30
N ALA A 3 -51.78 42.71 64.49
CA ALA A 3 -52.01 41.35 65.03
C ALA A 3 -52.07 40.28 63.92
N PHE A 4 -51.49 39.12 64.26
CA PHE A 4 -51.70 37.75 63.76
C PHE A 4 -50.78 37.09 62.70
N THR A 5 -50.15 36.05 63.24
CA THR A 5 -49.49 34.84 62.75
C THR A 5 -50.40 33.81 62.04
N LEU A 6 -49.90 33.09 61.02
CA LEU A 6 -49.93 31.61 60.92
C LEU A 6 -48.99 31.11 59.80
N PRO A 7 -48.36 29.91 59.90
CA PRO A 7 -47.24 29.46 59.07
C PRO A 7 -47.67 28.45 57.99
N PHE A 8 -46.87 28.32 56.92
CA PHE A 8 -46.96 27.17 56.02
C PHE A 8 -45.63 26.42 55.97
N LEU A 9 -45.70 25.15 56.38
CA LEU A 9 -44.68 24.11 56.29
C LEU A 9 -44.04 24.09 54.89
N LEU A 10 -42.72 24.24 54.83
CA LEU A 10 -41.92 23.84 53.66
C LEU A 10 -41.49 22.38 53.86
N PHE A 11 -42.16 21.47 53.14
CA PHE A 11 -41.68 20.11 52.91
C PHE A 11 -40.43 20.20 52.03
N LEU A 12 -39.25 20.04 52.63
CA LEU A 12 -38.01 19.76 51.90
C LEU A 12 -38.11 18.32 51.37
N ILE A 13 -38.59 18.16 50.14
CA ILE A 13 -38.35 16.94 49.36
C ILE A 13 -36.94 17.08 48.78
N CYS A 14 -35.96 16.47 49.46
CA CYS A 14 -34.66 16.18 48.90
C CYS A 14 -34.83 15.21 47.73
N PHE A 15 -34.99 15.72 46.51
CA PHE A 15 -34.67 14.96 45.31
C PHE A 15 -33.14 14.81 45.28
N GLY A 16 -32.64 13.76 45.92
CA GLY A 16 -31.33 13.22 45.58
C GLY A 16 -31.40 12.73 44.14
N ASN A 17 -31.03 13.57 43.19
CA ASN A 17 -30.71 13.13 41.84
C ASN A 17 -29.54 12.16 41.97
N ALA A 18 -29.85 10.86 41.91
CA ALA A 18 -28.84 9.83 41.71
C ALA A 18 -28.26 10.06 40.31
N PHE A 19 -27.17 10.83 40.24
CA PHE A 19 -26.38 10.94 39.03
C PHE A 19 -25.94 9.53 38.63
N ALA A 20 -26.18 9.14 37.38
CA ALA A 20 -25.76 7.85 36.86
C ALA A 20 -24.25 7.70 37.07
N ALA A 21 -23.81 6.58 37.65
CA ALA A 21 -22.40 6.37 37.95
C ALA A 21 -21.58 5.91 36.74
N ILE A 22 -22.27 5.48 35.67
CA ILE A 22 -21.69 4.96 34.43
C ILE A 22 -22.43 5.50 33.20
N SER A 23 -21.74 5.60 32.06
CA SER A 23 -22.32 5.79 30.72
C SER A 23 -21.89 4.68 29.76
N ILE A 24 -22.64 4.55 28.66
CA ILE A 24 -22.28 3.67 27.53
C ILE A 24 -21.93 4.56 26.34
N ASP A 25 -20.70 4.44 25.85
CA ASP A 25 -20.12 5.28 24.80
C ASP A 25 -19.63 4.39 23.63
N ASN A 26 -19.22 5.01 22.52
CA ASN A 26 -18.58 4.33 21.37
C ASN A 26 -19.34 3.09 20.86
N LEU A 27 -20.66 3.23 20.70
CA LEU A 27 -21.53 2.21 20.10
C LEU A 27 -21.10 1.96 18.65
N ALA A 28 -20.82 0.71 18.32
CA ALA A 28 -20.37 0.31 16.99
C ALA A 28 -21.12 -0.92 16.49
N VAL A 29 -21.24 -1.01 15.16
CA VAL A 29 -21.70 -2.17 14.42
C VAL A 29 -20.60 -2.53 13.43
N ASP A 30 -20.16 -3.79 13.42
CA ASP A 30 -18.96 -4.27 12.72
C ASP A 30 -17.76 -3.31 12.92
N TYR A 31 -17.55 -2.91 14.18
CA TYR A 31 -16.44 -2.06 14.62
C TYR A 31 -16.41 -0.64 14.02
N GLN A 32 -17.52 -0.19 13.43
CA GLN A 32 -17.70 1.17 12.91
C GLN A 32 -18.83 1.91 13.63
N PRO A 33 -18.66 3.22 13.88
CA PRO A 33 -19.74 4.05 14.40
C PRO A 33 -20.75 4.35 13.29
N MET A 34 -22.02 4.04 13.53
CA MET A 34 -23.14 4.33 12.61
C MET A 34 -22.87 3.96 11.13
N PRO A 35 -22.50 2.70 10.83
CA PRO A 35 -22.06 2.35 9.50
C PRO A 35 -23.23 2.40 8.50
N LEU A 36 -22.93 2.88 7.29
CA LEU A 36 -23.88 3.07 6.20
C LEU A 36 -23.49 2.19 5.01
N GLY A 37 -24.41 1.31 4.59
CA GLY A 37 -24.22 0.45 3.43
C GLY A 37 -23.47 -0.85 3.71
N ILE A 38 -23.64 -1.42 4.90
CA ILE A 38 -23.02 -2.72 5.24
C ILE A 38 -23.77 -3.87 4.58
N ASP A 39 -23.02 -4.84 4.03
CA ASP A 39 -23.60 -6.05 3.42
C ASP A 39 -23.55 -7.27 4.34
N GLN A 40 -23.11 -7.10 5.58
CA GLN A 40 -23.05 -8.17 6.55
C GLN A 40 -24.47 -8.57 6.99
N THR A 41 -24.82 -9.83 6.79
CA THR A 41 -26.14 -10.36 7.13
C THR A 41 -26.33 -10.52 8.63
N ASN A 42 -25.25 -10.83 9.34
CA ASN A 42 -25.19 -10.98 10.78
C ASN A 42 -24.15 -9.99 11.34
N PRO A 43 -24.48 -8.70 11.45
CA PRO A 43 -23.53 -7.70 11.93
C PRO A 43 -23.23 -7.86 13.43
N HIS A 44 -22.08 -7.38 13.88
CA HIS A 44 -21.60 -7.53 15.25
C HIS A 44 -21.68 -6.23 16.03
N PHE A 45 -22.32 -6.25 17.21
CA PHE A 45 -22.48 -5.08 18.07
C PHE A 45 -21.34 -4.97 19.09
N SER A 46 -20.91 -3.73 19.36
CA SER A 46 -19.97 -3.40 20.43
C SER A 46 -20.29 -2.07 21.09
N TRP A 47 -19.85 -1.92 22.34
CA TRP A 47 -19.94 -0.69 23.12
C TRP A 47 -18.87 -0.62 24.20
N GLN A 48 -18.58 0.60 24.63
CA GLN A 48 -17.68 0.87 25.76
C GLN A 48 -18.49 1.30 26.98
N MET A 49 -18.05 0.83 28.14
CA MET A 49 -18.58 1.27 29.43
C MET A 49 -17.62 2.30 30.01
N LYS A 50 -18.14 3.42 30.51
CA LYS A 50 -17.34 4.51 31.08
C LYS A 50 -17.83 4.84 32.48
N ALA A 51 -16.90 4.93 33.43
CA ALA A 51 -17.19 5.43 34.77
C ALA A 51 -17.30 6.96 34.74
N LEU A 52 -18.29 7.52 35.45
CA LEU A 52 -18.53 8.96 35.54
C LEU A 52 -18.05 9.58 36.87
N ASP A 53 -17.58 8.74 37.79
CA ASP A 53 -16.95 9.14 39.04
C ASP A 53 -15.55 8.50 39.21
N ALA A 54 -14.91 8.75 40.35
CA ALA A 54 -13.56 8.25 40.65
C ALA A 54 -13.54 6.83 41.26
N LYS A 55 -14.70 6.16 41.39
CA LYS A 55 -14.73 4.80 41.96
C LYS A 55 -14.14 3.80 40.98
N ARG A 56 -13.62 2.72 41.56
CA ARG A 56 -12.91 1.64 40.84
C ARG A 56 -13.77 0.39 40.75
N GLY A 57 -13.42 -0.49 39.82
CA GLY A 57 -14.01 -1.83 39.72
C GLY A 57 -15.41 -1.87 39.11
N TYR A 58 -15.82 -0.83 38.39
CA TYR A 58 -17.02 -0.86 37.55
C TYR A 58 -16.91 -1.96 36.50
N SER A 59 -17.89 -2.85 36.46
CA SER A 59 -17.98 -3.96 35.51
C SER A 59 -19.43 -4.23 35.11
N GLN A 60 -19.62 -4.67 33.87
CA GLN A 60 -20.91 -5.13 33.37
C GLN A 60 -21.24 -6.50 33.96
N LYS A 61 -22.52 -6.73 34.26
CA LYS A 61 -23.08 -8.03 34.66
C LYS A 61 -24.06 -8.59 33.64
N ALA A 62 -24.79 -7.72 32.98
CA ALA A 62 -25.75 -8.10 31.96
C ALA A 62 -25.92 -6.99 30.92
N TRP A 63 -26.43 -7.37 29.75
CA TRP A 63 -26.83 -6.45 28.70
C TRP A 63 -28.10 -6.91 28.00
N GLN A 64 -28.75 -5.99 27.29
CA GLN A 64 -29.87 -6.26 26.39
C GLN A 64 -29.74 -5.35 25.17
N ILE A 65 -29.80 -5.93 23.98
CA ILE A 65 -29.86 -5.22 22.70
C ILE A 65 -31.28 -5.36 22.15
N VAL A 66 -31.86 -4.24 21.75
CA VAL A 66 -33.13 -4.20 21.01
C VAL A 66 -32.88 -3.48 19.69
N VAL A 67 -33.18 -4.15 18.58
CA VAL A 67 -33.08 -3.60 17.22
C VAL A 67 -34.46 -3.44 16.63
N THR A 68 -34.69 -2.28 16.02
CA THR A 68 -35.94 -1.89 15.38
C THR A 68 -35.71 -1.47 13.94
N ASP A 69 -36.65 -1.81 13.06
CA ASP A 69 -36.65 -1.36 11.67
C ASP A 69 -37.19 0.08 11.52
N VAL A 70 -37.29 0.55 10.28
CA VAL A 70 -37.81 1.88 9.94
C VAL A 70 -39.29 2.10 10.32
N LYS A 71 -40.04 1.05 10.60
CA LYS A 71 -41.43 1.09 11.07
C LYS A 71 -41.53 0.99 12.60
N ASN A 72 -40.39 1.07 13.30
CA ASN A 72 -40.25 0.84 14.74
C ASN A 72 -40.68 -0.57 15.19
N GLN A 73 -40.71 -1.55 14.28
CA GLN A 73 -40.96 -2.94 14.62
C GLN A 73 -39.69 -3.56 15.19
N ILE A 74 -39.81 -4.27 16.31
CA ILE A 74 -38.69 -4.99 16.91
C ILE A 74 -38.33 -6.18 16.00
N VAL A 75 -37.15 -6.12 15.39
CA VAL A 75 -36.60 -7.22 14.57
C VAL A 75 -35.64 -8.10 15.36
N TRP A 76 -35.14 -7.58 16.49
CA TRP A 76 -34.36 -8.36 17.45
C TRP A 76 -34.52 -7.80 18.87
N ASP A 77 -34.70 -8.70 19.83
CA ASP A 77 -34.57 -8.40 21.26
C ASP A 77 -33.80 -9.57 21.89
N SER A 78 -32.56 -9.31 22.29
CA SER A 78 -31.70 -10.33 22.90
C SER A 78 -32.22 -10.85 24.24
N LYS A 79 -33.23 -10.17 24.82
CA LYS A 79 -33.57 -10.24 26.25
C LYS A 79 -32.36 -9.88 27.11
N LYS A 80 -32.51 -9.97 28.43
CA LYS A 80 -31.40 -9.75 29.36
C LYS A 80 -30.44 -10.93 29.29
N VAL A 81 -29.23 -10.70 28.80
CA VAL A 81 -28.14 -11.67 28.71
C VAL A 81 -27.17 -11.44 29.85
N ASN A 82 -26.97 -12.43 30.72
CA ASN A 82 -26.02 -12.39 31.83
C ASN A 82 -24.59 -12.63 31.32
N SER A 83 -23.97 -11.60 30.74
CA SER A 83 -22.62 -11.66 30.22
C SER A 83 -21.88 -10.33 30.40
N ARG A 84 -20.56 -10.42 30.55
CA ARG A 84 -19.66 -9.26 30.59
C ARG A 84 -19.15 -8.84 29.22
N ILE A 85 -19.34 -9.67 28.19
CA ILE A 85 -18.88 -9.38 26.82
C ILE A 85 -19.63 -8.14 26.31
N SER A 86 -18.90 -7.20 25.72
CA SER A 86 -19.45 -5.95 25.16
C SER A 86 -18.96 -5.65 23.74
N HIS A 87 -18.46 -6.66 23.03
CA HIS A 87 -18.02 -6.55 21.64
C HIS A 87 -18.21 -7.89 20.90
N GLY A 88 -18.22 -7.85 19.56
CA GLY A 88 -18.34 -9.06 18.74
C GLY A 88 -19.69 -9.78 18.91
N ILE A 89 -20.73 -9.09 19.37
CA ILE A 89 -22.03 -9.71 19.65
C ILE A 89 -22.80 -9.82 18.35
N GLU A 90 -22.86 -11.04 17.81
CA GLU A 90 -23.54 -11.34 16.55
C GLU A 90 -25.04 -11.05 16.65
N TYR A 91 -25.59 -10.38 15.63
CA TYR A 91 -27.02 -10.20 15.44
C TYR A 91 -27.72 -11.56 15.30
N ALA A 92 -28.74 -11.79 16.13
CA ALA A 92 -29.53 -13.04 16.15
C ALA A 92 -31.04 -12.79 15.93
N GLY A 93 -31.38 -11.72 15.22
CA GLY A 93 -32.77 -11.35 14.92
C GLY A 93 -33.28 -11.90 13.59
N SER A 94 -34.39 -11.34 13.13
CA SER A 94 -34.95 -11.63 11.80
C SER A 94 -34.02 -11.16 10.68
N SER A 95 -34.07 -11.83 9.53
CA SER A 95 -33.24 -11.49 8.37
C SER A 95 -33.33 -10.02 7.99
N LEU A 96 -32.16 -9.38 7.95
CA LEU A 96 -32.05 -7.97 7.55
C LEU A 96 -32.42 -7.80 6.08
N GLN A 97 -33.04 -6.66 5.78
CA GLN A 97 -33.46 -6.28 4.43
C GLN A 97 -32.42 -5.33 3.82
N PRO A 98 -32.20 -5.37 2.50
CA PRO A 98 -31.31 -4.43 1.83
C PRO A 98 -31.82 -2.98 1.95
N THR A 99 -30.92 -2.01 1.85
CA THR A 99 -31.23 -0.56 1.79
C THR A 99 -32.07 -0.04 2.98
N THR A 100 -31.92 -0.68 4.15
CA THR A 100 -32.78 -0.50 5.31
C THR A 100 -31.97 -0.04 6.51
N ARG A 101 -32.44 1.05 7.14
CA ARG A 101 -31.88 1.55 8.40
C ARG A 101 -32.50 0.82 9.58
N TYR A 102 -31.65 0.42 10.51
CA TYR A 102 -32.02 -0.20 11.77
C TYR A 102 -31.54 0.68 12.91
N SER A 103 -32.44 1.03 13.82
CA SER A 103 -32.08 1.67 15.09
C SER A 103 -31.90 0.60 16.14
N TRP A 104 -30.91 0.73 17.00
CA TRP A 104 -30.67 -0.20 18.09
C TRP A 104 -30.42 0.52 19.40
N LYS A 105 -30.84 -0.13 20.48
CA LYS A 105 -30.68 0.32 21.85
C LYS A 105 -29.96 -0.75 22.64
N VAL A 106 -28.93 -0.37 23.37
CA VAL A 106 -28.28 -1.24 24.35
C VAL A 106 -28.58 -0.75 25.76
N THR A 107 -28.94 -1.68 26.64
CA THR A 107 -29.08 -1.44 28.09
C THR A 107 -28.11 -2.35 28.82
N VAL A 108 -27.34 -1.79 29.75
CA VAL A 108 -26.31 -2.46 30.53
C VAL A 108 -26.65 -2.39 32.01
N TRP A 109 -26.47 -3.50 32.72
CA TRP A 109 -26.55 -3.58 34.18
C TRP A 109 -25.14 -3.76 34.74
N ASP A 110 -24.73 -2.89 35.65
CA ASP A 110 -23.41 -2.96 36.29
C ASP A 110 -23.39 -3.84 37.54
N ASN A 111 -22.21 -3.98 38.15
CA ASN A 111 -21.98 -4.71 39.39
C ASN A 111 -22.49 -4.03 40.66
N THR A 112 -23.04 -2.81 40.56
CA THR A 112 -23.71 -2.09 41.66
C THR A 112 -25.24 -2.16 41.55
N GLY A 113 -25.77 -2.76 40.48
CA GLY A 113 -27.19 -2.86 40.19
C GLY A 113 -27.75 -1.65 39.44
N GLN A 114 -26.91 -0.69 39.02
CA GLN A 114 -27.33 0.45 38.21
C GLN A 114 -27.45 0.07 36.74
N THR A 115 -28.29 0.82 36.01
CA THR A 115 -28.49 0.65 34.57
C THR A 115 -28.05 1.86 33.79
N ALA A 116 -27.44 1.63 32.62
CA ALA A 116 -27.16 2.65 31.63
C ALA A 116 -27.66 2.20 30.25
N THR A 117 -28.14 3.14 29.45
CA THR A 117 -28.72 2.88 28.14
C THR A 117 -28.19 3.89 27.13
N ASN A 118 -27.94 3.45 25.90
CA ASN A 118 -27.67 4.33 24.77
C ASN A 118 -28.24 3.74 23.48
N THR A 119 -28.37 4.57 22.44
CA THR A 119 -28.95 4.22 21.14
C THR A 119 -28.03 4.61 20.00
N SER A 120 -28.04 3.82 18.94
CA SER A 120 -27.35 4.13 17.69
C SER A 120 -28.12 3.49 16.53
N TRP A 121 -27.57 3.51 15.32
CA TRP A 121 -28.18 2.92 14.14
C TRP A 121 -27.11 2.32 13.24
N PHE A 122 -27.52 1.45 12.32
CA PHE A 122 -26.74 1.03 11.16
C PHE A 122 -27.67 0.92 9.96
N GLU A 123 -27.13 0.93 8.74
CA GLU A 123 -27.94 0.82 7.54
C GLU A 123 -27.30 -0.15 6.55
N THR A 124 -28.11 -1.08 6.06
CA THR A 124 -27.67 -2.12 5.12
C THR A 124 -27.48 -1.58 3.70
N GLY A 125 -26.55 -2.19 2.98
CA GLY A 125 -26.28 -1.93 1.57
C GLY A 125 -27.24 -2.68 0.65
N LEU A 126 -26.74 -3.10 -0.50
CA LEU A 126 -27.48 -3.85 -1.50
C LEU A 126 -27.66 -5.33 -1.12
N MET A 127 -26.81 -5.88 -0.23
CA MET A 127 -26.85 -7.24 0.34
C MET A 127 -26.93 -8.40 -0.66
N ASN A 128 -26.75 -8.12 -1.95
CA ASN A 128 -26.73 -9.10 -3.03
C ASN A 128 -25.54 -8.75 -3.92
N PRO A 129 -24.54 -9.65 -4.03
CA PRO A 129 -23.31 -9.34 -4.74
C PRO A 129 -23.43 -9.36 -6.27
N GLY A 130 -24.58 -9.75 -6.81
CA GLY A 130 -24.83 -9.81 -8.24
C GLY A 130 -25.35 -8.50 -8.83
N MET A 131 -25.24 -8.38 -10.16
CA MET A 131 -25.77 -7.24 -10.93
C MET A 131 -27.28 -7.02 -10.78
N SER A 132 -28.05 -8.04 -10.36
CA SER A 132 -29.49 -7.91 -10.12
C SER A 132 -29.84 -6.90 -9.03
N ALA A 133 -28.93 -6.66 -8.06
CA ALA A 133 -29.11 -5.67 -7.02
C ALA A 133 -29.08 -4.22 -7.54
N TRP A 134 -28.55 -4.01 -8.75
CA TRP A 134 -28.27 -2.69 -9.33
C TRP A 134 -29.41 -2.13 -10.19
N SER A 135 -30.59 -2.75 -10.17
CA SER A 135 -31.79 -2.24 -10.84
C SER A 135 -31.59 -1.91 -12.33
N GLY A 136 -30.83 -2.75 -13.03
CA GLY A 136 -30.54 -2.58 -14.45
C GLY A 136 -29.42 -1.59 -14.79
N ALA A 137 -28.74 -1.01 -13.79
CA ALA A 137 -27.58 -0.16 -14.01
C ALA A 137 -26.49 -0.90 -14.82
N LYS A 138 -25.80 -0.14 -15.67
CA LYS A 138 -24.74 -0.61 -16.56
C LYS A 138 -23.39 -0.02 -16.16
N TRP A 139 -22.34 -0.77 -16.46
CA TRP A 139 -20.97 -0.25 -16.43
C TRP A 139 -20.80 0.68 -17.62
N ILE A 140 -20.75 1.99 -17.37
CA ILE A 140 -20.68 3.00 -18.43
C ILE A 140 -19.33 3.70 -18.48
N GLY A 141 -18.86 4.04 -19.68
CA GLY A 141 -17.58 4.70 -19.89
C GLY A 141 -17.33 5.05 -21.36
N GLY A 142 -16.05 5.15 -21.73
CA GLY A 142 -15.61 5.44 -23.10
C GLY A 142 -15.50 4.23 -24.03
N GLY A 143 -15.59 4.50 -25.34
CA GLY A 143 -15.41 3.54 -26.43
C GLY A 143 -13.93 3.25 -26.76
N ASP A 144 -13.68 2.52 -27.85
CA ASP A 144 -12.30 2.21 -28.32
C ASP A 144 -11.46 3.47 -28.60
N ASN A 145 -12.13 4.53 -29.05
CA ASN A 145 -11.47 5.79 -29.41
C ASN A 145 -11.29 6.75 -28.20
N ASP A 146 -11.65 6.32 -26.99
CA ASP A 146 -11.70 7.16 -25.78
C ASP A 146 -10.64 6.84 -24.73
N LEU A 147 -9.76 5.88 -25.01
CA LEU A 147 -8.68 5.53 -24.10
C LEU A 147 -7.79 6.76 -23.85
N VAL A 148 -7.53 7.02 -22.57
CA VAL A 148 -6.64 8.09 -22.13
C VAL A 148 -5.22 7.77 -22.60
N PHE A 149 -4.58 8.71 -23.29
CA PHE A 149 -3.23 8.50 -23.78
C PHE A 149 -2.39 9.76 -23.69
N TYR A 150 -1.39 9.74 -22.81
CA TYR A 150 -0.37 10.77 -22.68
C TYR A 150 1.01 10.16 -22.91
N SER A 151 1.53 10.30 -24.12
CA SER A 151 2.67 9.52 -24.63
C SER A 151 3.98 9.78 -23.88
N HIS A 152 4.16 10.98 -23.33
CA HIS A 152 5.35 11.34 -22.55
C HIS A 152 5.43 10.63 -21.19
N TYR A 153 4.37 9.91 -20.78
CA TYR A 153 4.27 9.19 -19.51
C TYR A 153 4.14 7.67 -19.70
N LEU A 154 4.26 7.17 -20.94
CA LEU A 154 4.12 5.74 -21.24
C LEU A 154 5.48 5.09 -21.55
N SER A 155 5.97 4.25 -20.64
CA SER A 155 7.26 3.54 -20.74
C SER A 155 7.13 2.04 -21.04
N VAL A 156 5.91 1.50 -21.07
CA VAL A 156 5.62 0.11 -21.38
C VAL A 156 4.51 0.07 -22.43
N PHE A 157 4.84 -0.36 -23.64
CA PHE A 157 3.95 -0.24 -24.79
C PHE A 157 4.34 -1.22 -25.89
N LYS A 158 3.38 -1.46 -26.79
CA LYS A 158 3.63 -2.10 -28.08
C LYS A 158 3.42 -1.07 -29.17
N PHE A 159 4.21 -1.13 -30.24
CA PHE A 159 3.91 -0.32 -31.41
C PHE A 159 4.16 -1.09 -32.70
N GLN A 160 3.47 -0.67 -33.74
CA GLN A 160 3.56 -1.24 -35.08
C GLN A 160 3.60 -0.11 -36.10
N PHE A 161 4.33 -0.32 -37.19
CA PHE A 161 4.26 0.53 -38.37
C PHE A 161 4.58 -0.29 -39.63
N GLY A 162 3.88 0.02 -40.72
CA GLY A 162 4.24 -0.39 -42.06
C GLY A 162 5.23 0.61 -42.65
N ILE A 163 6.25 0.11 -43.35
CA ILE A 163 7.27 0.88 -44.06
C ILE A 163 7.48 0.29 -45.46
N GLN A 164 7.53 1.16 -46.47
CA GLN A 164 7.85 0.80 -47.85
C GLN A 164 8.82 1.84 -48.42
N LEU A 165 9.98 1.38 -48.88
CA LEU A 165 10.95 2.24 -49.56
C LEU A 165 10.53 2.44 -51.01
N ASP A 166 10.61 3.67 -51.50
CA ASP A 166 10.15 3.97 -52.86
C ASP A 166 11.14 3.47 -53.92
N LYS A 167 10.68 2.55 -54.76
CA LYS A 167 11.45 2.00 -55.88
C LYS A 167 11.71 3.04 -56.96
N ALA A 168 10.77 3.97 -57.21
CA ALA A 168 10.89 4.94 -58.29
C ALA A 168 12.06 5.91 -58.06
N THR A 169 12.31 6.26 -56.80
CA THR A 169 13.46 7.09 -56.37
C THR A 169 14.69 6.29 -55.98
N SER A 170 14.69 4.96 -56.16
CA SER A 170 15.78 4.06 -55.73
C SER A 170 16.14 4.23 -54.24
N SER A 171 15.11 4.37 -53.42
CA SER A 171 15.29 4.60 -51.99
C SER A 171 15.77 3.33 -51.28
N THR A 172 16.78 3.47 -50.43
CA THR A 172 17.41 2.39 -49.68
C THR A 172 17.23 2.51 -48.17
N LYS A 173 16.83 3.68 -47.64
CA LYS A 173 16.74 3.93 -46.20
C LYS A 173 15.58 4.83 -45.79
N ALA A 174 14.90 4.46 -44.72
CA ALA A 174 13.96 5.32 -43.99
C ALA A 174 13.69 4.75 -42.59
N ALA A 175 13.29 5.60 -41.65
CA ALA A 175 13.09 5.21 -40.26
C ALA A 175 11.77 5.69 -39.67
N PHE A 176 11.17 4.85 -38.82
CA PHE A 176 10.19 5.29 -37.84
C PHE A 176 10.90 5.80 -36.60
N VAL A 177 10.36 6.84 -35.97
CA VAL A 177 10.96 7.55 -34.84
C VAL A 177 9.99 7.57 -33.67
N PHE A 178 10.50 7.38 -32.46
CA PHE A 178 9.77 7.55 -31.20
C PHE A 178 10.70 8.06 -30.10
N GLY A 179 10.17 8.34 -28.90
CA GLY A 179 10.95 8.90 -27.80
C GLY A 179 11.48 10.30 -28.13
N GLY A 180 10.83 10.97 -29.08
CA GLY A 180 11.19 12.30 -29.55
C GLY A 180 10.80 13.36 -28.53
N ASN A 181 11.66 14.38 -28.35
CA ASN A 181 11.35 15.55 -27.53
C ASN A 181 10.89 15.22 -26.09
N ASP A 182 11.35 14.11 -25.51
CA ASP A 182 11.11 13.82 -24.10
C ASP A 182 11.60 15.00 -23.26
N ARG A 183 10.67 15.67 -22.59
CA ARG A 183 10.93 16.92 -21.85
C ARG A 183 12.03 16.77 -20.81
N ARG A 184 12.23 15.56 -20.28
CA ARG A 184 13.27 15.28 -19.28
C ARG A 184 14.67 15.38 -19.88
N LEU A 185 14.81 15.16 -21.19
CA LEU A 185 16.08 15.26 -21.93
C LEU A 185 16.29 16.64 -22.55
N MET A 186 15.28 17.53 -22.53
CA MET A 186 15.39 18.89 -23.05
C MET A 186 16.07 19.86 -22.07
N THR A 187 16.22 19.45 -20.81
CA THR A 187 16.94 20.21 -19.77
C THR A 187 17.74 19.27 -18.90
N LYS A 188 18.98 19.64 -18.58
CA LYS A 188 19.89 18.89 -17.70
C LYS A 188 19.39 18.77 -16.26
N ASP A 189 18.39 19.55 -15.86
CA ASP A 189 17.91 19.57 -14.48
C ASP A 189 16.87 18.48 -14.20
N LEU A 190 16.24 17.91 -15.24
CA LEU A 190 15.25 16.85 -15.11
C LEU A 190 15.80 15.44 -15.38
N ASN A 191 17.10 15.29 -15.65
CA ASN A 191 17.72 13.99 -15.90
C ASN A 191 19.10 13.86 -15.23
N ILE A 192 19.42 12.63 -14.82
CA ILE A 192 20.72 12.29 -14.20
C ILE A 192 21.86 12.20 -15.22
N LEU A 193 21.53 12.12 -16.51
CA LEU A 193 22.51 11.98 -17.61
C LEU A 193 23.21 13.32 -17.92
N GLY A 194 22.68 14.43 -17.38
CA GLY A 194 23.20 15.78 -17.58
C GLY A 194 23.14 16.24 -19.03
N VAL A 195 22.17 15.75 -19.81
CA VAL A 195 21.93 16.14 -21.21
C VAL A 195 20.90 17.25 -21.31
N GLU A 196 21.05 18.09 -22.33
CA GLU A 196 20.17 19.21 -22.63
C GLU A 196 20.03 19.31 -24.15
N ASN A 197 18.84 19.02 -24.66
CA ASN A 197 18.57 18.92 -26.09
C ASN A 197 17.55 19.96 -26.55
N GLY A 198 17.77 20.54 -27.72
CA GLY A 198 16.76 21.33 -28.40
C GLY A 198 15.64 20.48 -29.02
N GLN A 199 14.65 21.16 -29.56
CA GLN A 199 13.56 20.52 -30.32
C GLN A 199 14.14 19.65 -31.45
N ASN A 200 13.65 18.41 -31.54
CA ASN A 200 14.02 17.36 -32.49
C ASN A 200 15.50 16.92 -32.41
N GLN A 201 16.20 17.18 -31.30
CA GLN A 201 17.58 16.76 -31.08
C GLN A 201 17.72 15.49 -30.21
N SER A 202 16.62 14.99 -29.64
CA SER A 202 16.59 13.70 -28.93
C SER A 202 15.50 12.80 -29.47
N TYR A 203 15.84 11.56 -29.86
CA TYR A 203 14.90 10.55 -30.37
C TYR A 203 15.53 9.15 -30.51
N ILE A 204 14.70 8.13 -30.64
CA ILE A 204 15.06 6.77 -31.09
C ILE A 204 14.55 6.56 -32.51
N ALA A 205 15.39 6.09 -33.43
CA ALA A 205 14.98 5.78 -34.81
C ALA A 205 15.24 4.32 -35.16
N PHE A 206 14.23 3.64 -35.70
CA PHE A 206 14.32 2.30 -36.28
C PHE A 206 14.30 2.42 -37.80
N GLU A 207 15.49 2.38 -38.40
CA GLU A 207 15.74 2.54 -39.84
C GLU A 207 15.80 1.18 -40.54
N LEU A 208 14.93 1.00 -41.54
CA LEU A 208 15.08 -0.08 -42.52
C LEU A 208 16.14 0.34 -43.54
N ASP A 209 17.19 -0.46 -43.69
CA ASP A 209 18.28 -0.25 -44.64
C ASP A 209 18.40 -1.46 -45.59
N ILE A 210 18.06 -1.25 -46.87
CA ILE A 210 18.16 -2.27 -47.92
C ILE A 210 19.38 -2.06 -48.84
N SER A 211 20.27 -1.13 -48.53
CA SER A 211 21.37 -0.74 -49.42
C SER A 211 22.34 -1.89 -49.76
N ALA A 212 22.49 -2.85 -48.84
CA ALA A 212 23.30 -4.04 -49.03
C ALA A 212 22.55 -5.24 -49.62
N VAL A 213 21.23 -5.15 -49.82
CA VAL A 213 20.38 -6.29 -50.19
C VAL A 213 20.71 -6.78 -51.60
N ASN A 214 21.16 -8.03 -51.68
CA ASN A 214 21.41 -8.78 -52.89
C ASN A 214 21.24 -10.29 -52.62
N ASP A 215 21.49 -11.14 -53.62
CA ASP A 215 21.24 -12.58 -53.52
C ASP A 215 22.33 -13.36 -52.74
N SER A 216 23.36 -12.68 -52.22
CA SER A 216 24.41 -13.29 -51.37
C SER A 216 23.93 -13.52 -49.93
N PRO A 217 24.38 -14.60 -49.24
CA PRO A 217 24.07 -14.82 -47.81
C PRO A 217 24.47 -13.67 -46.87
N THR A 218 25.34 -12.76 -47.32
CA THR A 218 25.79 -11.58 -46.56
C THR A 218 25.09 -10.28 -47.00
N GLY A 219 24.35 -10.30 -48.11
CA GLY A 219 23.58 -9.19 -48.64
C GLY A 219 22.22 -9.05 -47.95
N LEU A 220 22.22 -8.87 -46.63
CA LEU A 220 21.02 -8.80 -45.81
C LEU A 220 20.50 -7.36 -45.67
N ALA A 221 19.19 -7.21 -45.59
CA ALA A 221 18.59 -5.97 -45.09
C ALA A 221 18.94 -5.81 -43.60
N LYS A 222 18.98 -4.57 -43.13
CA LYS A 222 19.26 -4.27 -41.72
C LYS A 222 18.17 -3.41 -41.11
N LEU A 223 17.92 -3.66 -39.83
CA LEU A 223 17.22 -2.72 -38.97
C LEU A 223 18.26 -1.99 -38.12
N ASN A 224 18.60 -0.77 -38.51
CA ASN A 224 19.51 0.09 -37.76
C ASN A 224 18.72 0.85 -36.68
N MET A 225 19.18 0.77 -35.45
CA MET A 225 18.61 1.47 -34.30
C MET A 225 19.53 2.62 -33.95
N TYR A 226 19.05 3.86 -34.03
CA TYR A 226 19.77 5.04 -33.58
C TYR A 226 19.20 5.51 -32.25
N ARG A 227 20.07 5.83 -31.31
CA ARG A 227 19.74 6.56 -30.09
C ARG A 227 20.42 7.92 -30.17
N VAL A 228 19.65 9.00 -30.10
CA VAL A 228 20.13 10.38 -30.33
C VAL A 228 19.73 11.23 -29.13
N GLY A 229 20.69 11.95 -28.53
CA GLY A 229 20.44 12.92 -27.47
C GLY A 229 20.04 12.34 -26.10
N TYR A 230 20.02 11.02 -25.91
CA TYR A 230 19.75 10.41 -24.60
C TYR A 230 20.99 10.48 -23.70
N THR A 231 22.19 10.39 -24.29
CA THR A 231 23.47 10.52 -23.60
C THR A 231 24.42 11.43 -24.38
N LYS A 232 25.46 11.94 -23.70
CA LYS A 232 26.50 12.77 -24.34
C LYS A 232 27.32 12.02 -25.39
N THR A 233 27.27 10.69 -25.41
CA THR A 233 28.03 9.85 -26.35
C THR A 233 27.20 9.36 -27.54
N ASP A 234 25.90 9.64 -27.55
CA ASP A 234 25.02 9.30 -28.66
C ASP A 234 25.41 10.08 -29.93
N LYS A 235 25.28 9.44 -31.09
CA LYS A 235 25.61 10.02 -32.40
C LYS A 235 24.45 9.83 -33.37
N ALA A 236 24.04 10.90 -34.04
CA ALA A 236 22.87 10.91 -34.92
C ALA A 236 23.05 10.17 -36.25
N ASP A 237 24.29 9.92 -36.63
CA ASP A 237 24.76 9.33 -37.88
C ASP A 237 25.37 7.92 -37.70
N VAL A 238 25.52 7.45 -36.46
CA VAL A 238 26.04 6.12 -36.14
C VAL A 238 24.95 5.29 -35.47
N PRO A 239 24.57 4.12 -36.03
CA PRO A 239 23.65 3.21 -35.36
C PRO A 239 24.18 2.84 -33.97
N PHE A 240 23.33 2.97 -32.95
CA PHE A 240 23.57 2.39 -31.63
C PHE A 240 23.60 0.86 -31.73
N LYS A 241 22.73 0.28 -32.56
CA LYS A 241 22.68 -1.14 -32.87
C LYS A 241 22.26 -1.37 -34.32
N SER A 242 22.71 -2.47 -34.92
CA SER A 242 22.23 -2.94 -36.23
C SER A 242 21.89 -4.42 -36.13
N LEU A 243 20.66 -4.78 -36.49
CA LEU A 243 20.19 -6.17 -36.52
C LEU A 243 20.05 -6.62 -37.99
N ASP A 244 20.59 -7.78 -38.31
CA ASP A 244 20.41 -8.40 -39.63
C ASP A 244 18.96 -8.89 -39.77
N ILE A 245 18.33 -8.59 -40.91
CA ILE A 245 17.00 -9.11 -41.27
C ILE A 245 17.21 -10.32 -42.19
N PRO A 246 16.69 -11.52 -41.83
CA PRO A 246 16.84 -12.72 -42.66
C PRO A 246 16.28 -12.55 -44.08
N GLN A 247 16.92 -13.19 -45.08
CA GLN A 247 16.44 -13.20 -46.48
C GLN A 247 15.05 -13.82 -46.64
N THR A 248 14.63 -14.65 -45.68
CA THR A 248 13.27 -15.21 -45.63
C THR A 248 12.20 -14.14 -45.38
N LEU A 249 12.57 -12.97 -44.83
CA LEU A 249 11.68 -11.83 -44.61
C LEU A 249 11.88 -10.77 -45.71
N ILE A 250 13.13 -10.35 -45.94
CA ILE A 250 13.46 -9.31 -46.93
C ILE A 250 14.61 -9.78 -47.82
N ASN A 251 14.36 -9.91 -49.12
CA ASN A 251 15.35 -10.31 -50.11
C ASN A 251 15.32 -9.36 -51.32
N ASN A 252 16.14 -9.67 -52.33
CA ASN A 252 16.28 -8.82 -53.50
C ASN A 252 14.98 -8.60 -54.29
N ALA A 253 14.06 -9.59 -54.29
CA ALA A 253 12.76 -9.49 -54.95
C ALA A 253 11.75 -8.67 -54.12
N THR A 254 11.78 -8.83 -52.78
CA THR A 254 10.79 -8.23 -51.88
C THR A 254 11.20 -6.90 -51.26
N LYS A 255 12.45 -6.44 -51.40
CA LYS A 255 13.00 -5.25 -50.70
C LYS A 255 12.27 -3.91 -50.88
N TYR A 256 11.42 -3.79 -51.90
CA TYR A 256 10.58 -2.61 -52.16
C TYR A 256 9.09 -2.86 -51.89
N GLU A 257 8.73 -4.05 -51.41
CA GLU A 257 7.40 -4.33 -50.90
C GLU A 257 7.20 -3.63 -49.56
N LYS A 258 5.95 -3.59 -49.11
CA LYS A 258 5.62 -3.04 -47.79
C LYS A 258 5.96 -4.08 -46.72
N HIS A 259 6.76 -3.68 -45.76
CA HIS A 259 7.09 -4.48 -44.58
C HIS A 259 6.46 -3.89 -43.32
N THR A 260 6.09 -4.74 -42.37
CA THR A 260 5.54 -4.32 -41.07
C THR A 260 6.56 -4.60 -39.98
N VAL A 261 6.94 -3.57 -39.23
CA VAL A 261 7.78 -3.70 -38.05
C VAL A 261 6.91 -3.60 -36.81
N THR A 262 7.07 -4.55 -35.90
CA THR A 262 6.43 -4.52 -34.58
C THR A 262 7.50 -4.51 -33.49
N ALA A 263 7.26 -3.71 -32.46
CA ALA A 263 8.14 -3.60 -31.31
C ALA A 263 7.35 -3.74 -30.01
N GLU A 264 7.90 -4.48 -29.05
CA GLU A 264 7.36 -4.61 -27.70
C GLU A 264 8.38 -4.03 -26.72
N CYS A 265 8.05 -2.89 -26.10
CA CYS A 265 8.92 -2.15 -25.20
C CYS A 265 8.46 -2.32 -23.74
N ASN A 266 9.35 -2.79 -22.87
CA ASN A 266 9.13 -2.88 -21.43
C ASN A 266 10.28 -2.20 -20.69
N PHE A 267 10.05 -0.94 -20.27
CA PHE A 267 11.04 -0.11 -19.57
C PHE A 267 12.37 0.02 -20.34
N GLY A 268 12.27 0.20 -21.66
CA GLY A 268 13.42 0.40 -22.56
C GLY A 268 14.04 -0.87 -23.12
N LEU A 269 13.62 -2.06 -22.67
CA LEU A 269 13.96 -3.33 -23.32
C LEU A 269 12.98 -3.60 -24.46
N VAL A 270 13.51 -3.74 -25.68
CA VAL A 270 12.67 -3.85 -26.89
C VAL A 270 12.89 -5.16 -27.63
N GLU A 271 11.82 -5.93 -27.82
CA GLU A 271 11.77 -7.05 -28.76
C GLU A 271 11.21 -6.59 -30.10
N LEU A 272 11.84 -7.02 -31.20
CA LEU A 272 11.56 -6.54 -32.56
C LEU A 272 11.18 -7.68 -33.49
N PHE A 273 10.19 -7.43 -34.33
CA PHE A 273 9.67 -8.40 -35.29
C PHE A 273 9.40 -7.74 -36.65
N VAL A 274 9.61 -8.49 -37.74
CA VAL A 274 9.34 -8.05 -39.12
C VAL A 274 8.36 -9.02 -39.79
N ASP A 275 7.28 -8.49 -40.36
CA ASP A 275 6.25 -9.22 -41.12
C ASP A 275 5.52 -10.34 -40.35
N GLY A 276 5.40 -10.20 -39.03
CA GLY A 276 4.63 -11.10 -38.16
C GLY A 276 5.23 -11.20 -36.76
N LYS A 277 4.54 -11.84 -35.81
CA LYS A 277 5.00 -11.99 -34.40
C LYS A 277 5.54 -13.37 -34.05
N GLU A 278 5.60 -14.27 -35.02
CA GLU A 278 6.15 -15.61 -34.81
C GLU A 278 7.67 -15.52 -34.52
N ASP A 279 8.20 -16.51 -33.80
CA ASP A 279 9.62 -16.53 -33.42
C ASP A 279 10.59 -16.53 -34.61
N THR A 280 10.14 -16.98 -35.79
CA THR A 280 10.90 -16.90 -37.06
C THR A 280 11.04 -15.47 -37.59
N ASN A 281 10.16 -14.58 -37.17
CA ASN A 281 10.07 -13.19 -37.62
C ASN A 281 10.73 -12.23 -36.61
N LYS A 282 11.10 -12.75 -35.45
CA LYS A 282 11.80 -12.03 -34.39
C LYS A 282 13.25 -11.77 -34.79
N LEU A 283 13.67 -10.51 -34.72
CA LEU A 283 15.07 -10.14 -34.90
C LEU A 283 15.85 -10.49 -33.64
N LYS A 284 16.88 -11.32 -33.81
CA LYS A 284 17.72 -11.79 -32.69
C LYS A 284 19.04 -11.04 -32.67
N GLU A 285 19.34 -10.46 -31.53
CA GLU A 285 20.70 -10.00 -31.25
C GLU A 285 21.61 -11.22 -31.01
N LYS A 286 22.75 -11.28 -31.71
CA LYS A 286 23.69 -12.42 -31.64
C LYS A 286 24.36 -12.60 -30.26
N THR A 287 24.24 -11.61 -29.37
CA THR A 287 24.98 -11.49 -28.11
C THR A 287 24.14 -11.51 -26.82
N GLU A 288 22.81 -11.55 -26.88
CA GLU A 288 21.98 -11.33 -25.67
C GLU A 288 21.38 -12.61 -25.07
N GLY A 289 21.75 -12.88 -23.80
CA GLY A 289 20.88 -13.51 -22.83
C GLY A 289 20.07 -12.44 -22.06
N PRO A 290 19.04 -12.83 -21.27
CA PRO A 290 18.27 -11.86 -20.49
C PRO A 290 19.17 -11.11 -19.50
N PRO A 291 18.96 -9.78 -19.31
CA PRO A 291 19.81 -8.94 -18.46
C PRO A 291 19.77 -9.35 -16.98
N SER A 292 18.71 -10.06 -16.56
CA SER A 292 18.64 -10.80 -15.31
C SER A 292 17.59 -11.90 -15.41
N ARG A 293 17.54 -12.80 -14.43
CA ARG A 293 16.48 -13.83 -14.32
C ARG A 293 15.05 -13.26 -14.25
N PHE A 294 14.90 -12.00 -13.86
CA PHE A 294 13.61 -11.32 -13.64
C PHE A 294 13.32 -10.22 -14.66
N GLY A 295 14.26 -9.96 -15.57
CA GLY A 295 14.19 -8.86 -16.52
C GLY A 295 13.42 -9.24 -17.78
N PRO A 296 12.74 -8.28 -18.42
CA PRO A 296 12.26 -8.44 -19.79
C PRO A 296 13.42 -8.80 -20.73
N ARG A 297 13.11 -9.46 -21.85
CA ARG A 297 14.08 -9.74 -22.91
C ARG A 297 14.07 -8.59 -23.93
N GLY A 298 15.13 -8.50 -24.73
CA GLY A 298 15.24 -7.55 -25.84
C GLY A 298 16.40 -6.58 -25.70
N VAL A 299 16.60 -5.79 -26.76
CA VAL A 299 17.70 -4.82 -26.86
C VAL A 299 17.47 -3.69 -25.87
N ASN A 300 18.42 -3.42 -24.98
CA ASN A 300 18.31 -2.34 -24.01
C ASN A 300 18.59 -0.96 -24.64
N LEU A 301 17.56 -0.13 -24.75
CA LEU A 301 17.66 1.26 -25.19
C LEU A 301 17.96 2.24 -24.05
N ASN A 302 17.64 1.85 -22.81
CA ASN A 302 17.75 2.72 -21.65
C ASN A 302 19.23 2.93 -21.27
N PRO A 303 19.75 4.16 -21.34
CA PRO A 303 21.13 4.45 -20.99
C PRO A 303 21.42 4.39 -19.49
N VAL A 304 20.39 4.47 -18.63
CA VAL A 304 20.56 4.47 -17.16
C VAL A 304 20.78 3.05 -16.64
N GLY A 305 20.13 2.07 -17.25
CA GLY A 305 20.21 0.68 -16.87
C GLY A 305 19.04 -0.13 -17.43
N SER A 306 19.08 -1.44 -17.28
CA SER A 306 18.16 -2.34 -17.96
C SER A 306 16.92 -2.67 -17.11
N GLY A 307 15.73 -2.37 -17.64
CA GLY A 307 14.45 -2.81 -17.07
C GLY A 307 13.90 -1.92 -15.95
N ASN A 308 13.09 -2.52 -15.09
CA ASN A 308 12.20 -1.85 -14.13
C ASN A 308 12.88 -1.28 -12.87
N ASN A 309 14.17 -1.57 -12.67
CA ASN A 309 14.94 -1.13 -11.50
C ASN A 309 15.68 0.21 -11.70
N PHE A 310 15.46 0.87 -12.84
CA PHE A 310 16.13 2.11 -13.23
C PHE A 310 15.11 3.15 -13.69
N ILE A 311 15.53 4.42 -13.65
CA ILE A 311 14.76 5.52 -14.25
C ILE A 311 14.47 5.18 -15.71
N SER A 312 13.20 5.20 -16.09
CA SER A 312 12.75 4.67 -17.39
C SER A 312 12.98 5.63 -18.55
N PHE A 313 13.67 5.12 -19.57
CA PHE A 313 13.85 5.70 -20.90
C PHE A 313 13.87 4.58 -21.95
N PRO A 314 13.44 4.84 -23.20
CA PRO A 314 12.62 5.96 -23.63
C PRO A 314 11.16 5.86 -23.16
N MET A 315 10.48 7.00 -23.05
CA MET A 315 9.00 7.05 -23.12
C MET A 315 8.57 6.95 -24.58
N VAL A 316 7.28 6.74 -24.86
CA VAL A 316 6.78 6.93 -26.24
C VAL A 316 7.07 8.35 -26.74
N ALA A 317 6.78 9.36 -25.90
CA ALA A 317 6.95 10.79 -26.18
C ALA A 317 6.42 11.19 -27.59
N ASP A 318 7.16 11.97 -28.37
CA ASP A 318 6.79 12.25 -29.76
C ASP A 318 7.21 11.11 -30.69
N ILE A 319 6.39 10.85 -31.71
CA ILE A 319 6.61 9.83 -32.74
C ILE A 319 6.69 10.45 -34.13
N GLY A 320 7.19 9.70 -35.11
CA GLY A 320 7.10 10.08 -36.52
C GLY A 320 8.11 9.40 -37.43
N PHE A 321 8.70 10.17 -38.36
CA PHE A 321 9.43 9.62 -39.50
C PHE A 321 10.73 10.37 -39.77
N LYS A 322 11.78 9.64 -40.13
CA LYS A 322 13.06 10.19 -40.61
C LYS A 322 13.39 9.59 -41.98
N VAL A 323 13.56 10.44 -42.98
CA VAL A 323 13.89 10.02 -44.35
C VAL A 323 15.13 10.81 -44.81
N PRO A 324 16.27 10.14 -45.09
CA PRO A 324 17.49 10.80 -45.54
C PRO A 324 17.31 11.60 -46.83
N ALA A 325 18.23 12.52 -47.13
CA ALA A 325 18.18 13.29 -48.37
C ALA A 325 18.14 12.38 -49.61
N ASN A 326 17.41 12.79 -50.64
CA ASN A 326 17.23 12.04 -51.90
C ASN A 326 16.56 10.66 -51.74
N GLN A 327 15.85 10.42 -50.64
CA GLN A 327 15.05 9.21 -50.40
C GLN A 327 13.55 9.57 -50.35
N THR A 328 12.68 8.60 -50.57
CA THR A 328 11.22 8.68 -50.37
C THR A 328 10.75 7.38 -49.75
N ALA A 329 9.86 7.47 -48.77
CA ALA A 329 9.28 6.29 -48.14
C ALA A 329 7.80 6.50 -47.83
N HIS A 330 7.08 5.39 -47.80
CA HIS A 330 5.67 5.32 -47.45
C HIS A 330 5.51 4.62 -46.10
N PHE A 331 4.72 5.20 -45.21
CA PHE A 331 4.40 4.65 -43.90
C PHE A 331 2.90 4.43 -43.77
N SER A 332 2.49 3.36 -43.10
CA SER A 332 1.06 3.08 -42.84
C SER A 332 0.91 2.29 -41.55
N GLN A 333 -0.32 2.07 -41.08
CA GLN A 333 -0.59 1.26 -39.87
C GLN A 333 0.26 1.65 -38.65
N VAL A 334 0.50 2.95 -38.47
CA VAL A 334 1.21 3.47 -37.30
C VAL A 334 0.27 3.34 -36.10
N GLU A 335 0.62 2.45 -35.19
CA GLU A 335 -0.21 2.11 -34.05
C GLU A 335 0.62 2.03 -32.76
N ILE A 336 0.08 2.54 -31.66
CA ILE A 336 0.62 2.37 -30.29
C ILE A 336 -0.46 1.68 -29.47
N ARG A 337 -0.09 0.64 -28.74
CA ARG A 337 -1.02 -0.24 -28.03
C ARG A 337 -0.59 -0.44 -26.59
N ASN A 338 -1.56 -0.72 -25.72
CA ASN A 338 -1.31 -1.25 -24.39
C ASN A 338 -0.45 -2.52 -24.49
N PHE A 339 0.51 -2.69 -23.57
CA PHE A 339 1.40 -3.86 -23.58
C PHE A 339 0.66 -5.14 -23.22
N ARG A 340 -0.08 -5.12 -22.11
CA ARG A 340 -0.87 -6.25 -21.61
C ARG A 340 -2.13 -6.45 -22.47
N TYR A 341 -2.55 -7.71 -22.60
CA TYR A 341 -3.86 -8.07 -23.20
C TYR A 341 -5.01 -7.39 -22.42
N PRO A 342 -6.10 -6.89 -23.06
CA PRO A 342 -6.49 -7.05 -24.48
C PRO A 342 -5.63 -6.28 -25.49
N SER A 343 -4.69 -5.45 -25.03
CA SER A 343 -3.72 -4.76 -25.89
C SER A 343 -4.42 -3.85 -26.90
N ASN A 344 -5.44 -3.11 -26.46
CA ASN A 344 -6.15 -2.17 -27.33
C ASN A 344 -5.25 -1.00 -27.77
N ALA A 345 -5.64 -0.39 -28.89
CA ALA A 345 -4.93 0.74 -29.50
C ALA A 345 -5.10 2.01 -28.68
N LEU A 346 -3.99 2.59 -28.23
CA LEU A 346 -3.94 3.93 -27.63
C LEU A 346 -3.83 5.02 -28.71
N PHE A 347 -3.07 4.74 -29.78
CA PHE A 347 -2.88 5.63 -30.93
C PHE A 347 -3.05 4.89 -32.26
N SER A 348 -3.81 5.50 -33.17
CA SER A 348 -3.98 5.14 -34.58
C SER A 348 -4.72 6.27 -35.29
N GLU A 349 -4.53 6.43 -36.60
CA GLU A 349 -5.19 7.48 -37.38
C GLU A 349 -5.88 6.92 -38.62
N ASN A 350 -7.01 7.53 -38.99
CA ASN A 350 -7.70 7.22 -40.24
C ASN A 350 -7.09 8.04 -41.39
N LEU A 351 -6.24 7.38 -42.19
CA LEU A 351 -5.53 7.99 -43.32
C LEU A 351 -6.38 8.14 -44.59
N HIS A 352 -7.64 7.69 -44.57
CA HIS A 352 -8.60 7.89 -45.65
C HIS A 352 -9.48 9.13 -45.44
N ASN A 353 -9.46 9.73 -44.25
CA ASN A 353 -10.22 10.96 -43.98
C ASN A 353 -9.73 12.11 -44.86
N GLN A 354 -10.67 12.78 -45.53
CA GLN A 354 -10.42 13.97 -46.34
C GLN A 354 -11.35 15.11 -45.88
N PRO A 355 -10.82 16.23 -45.35
CA PRO A 355 -9.40 16.50 -45.12
C PRO A 355 -8.81 15.61 -44.01
N TYR A 356 -7.50 15.33 -44.10
CA TYR A 356 -6.76 14.65 -43.05
C TYR A 356 -6.74 15.49 -41.77
N THR A 357 -7.06 14.86 -40.63
CA THR A 357 -7.24 15.52 -39.32
C THR A 357 -6.26 15.03 -38.25
N GLY A 358 -5.27 14.23 -38.63
CA GLY A 358 -4.29 13.68 -37.69
C GLY A 358 -3.18 14.64 -37.27
N VAL A 359 -2.25 14.12 -36.48
CA VAL A 359 -1.21 14.88 -35.78
C VAL A 359 -0.01 15.24 -36.65
N PHE A 360 0.24 14.49 -37.73
CA PHE A 360 1.43 14.68 -38.57
C PHE A 360 1.24 15.80 -39.58
N LYS A 361 2.01 16.89 -39.43
CA LYS A 361 1.95 18.05 -40.34
C LYS A 361 3.37 18.46 -40.74
N SER A 362 3.68 18.45 -42.04
CA SER A 362 4.97 18.90 -42.59
C SER A 362 4.86 19.15 -44.09
N GLY A 363 5.63 20.09 -44.63
CA GLY A 363 5.72 20.33 -46.09
C GLY A 363 6.35 19.16 -46.87
N ASN A 364 7.12 18.30 -46.20
CA ASN A 364 7.72 17.10 -46.78
C ASN A 364 6.87 15.83 -46.58
N LEU A 365 5.65 15.96 -46.05
CA LEU A 365 4.73 14.85 -45.78
C LEU A 365 3.40 15.09 -46.47
N THR A 366 2.89 14.08 -47.16
CA THR A 366 1.53 14.06 -47.72
C THR A 366 0.77 12.83 -47.23
N VAL A 367 -0.52 12.97 -46.96
CA VAL A 367 -1.40 11.85 -46.55
C VAL A 367 -2.41 11.56 -47.65
N GLY A 368 -2.48 10.31 -48.09
CA GLY A 368 -3.42 9.86 -49.11
C GLY A 368 -3.30 8.36 -49.36
N ASN A 369 -4.32 7.76 -49.95
CA ASN A 369 -4.35 6.33 -50.27
C ASN A 369 -4.01 5.39 -49.08
N GLY A 370 -4.41 5.77 -47.86
CA GLY A 370 -4.16 4.94 -46.67
C GLY A 370 -2.72 4.96 -46.14
N GLN A 371 -1.89 5.93 -46.55
CA GLN A 371 -0.49 6.02 -46.14
C GLN A 371 0.02 7.46 -46.01
N TYR A 372 1.09 7.62 -45.23
CA TYR A 372 1.95 8.80 -45.21
C TYR A 372 3.04 8.63 -46.26
N THR A 373 3.24 9.61 -47.13
CA THR A 373 4.40 9.67 -48.04
C THR A 373 5.33 10.77 -47.54
N VAL A 374 6.57 10.41 -47.24
CA VAL A 374 7.58 11.34 -46.69
C VAL A 374 8.74 11.46 -47.66
N LYS A 375 9.02 12.70 -48.08
CA LYS A 375 10.16 13.03 -48.95
C LYS A 375 11.41 13.31 -48.13
N GLY A 376 12.56 13.00 -48.71
CA GLY A 376 13.86 13.02 -48.04
C GLY A 376 14.33 14.38 -47.53
N GLY A 377 15.30 14.33 -46.62
CA GLY A 377 15.76 15.50 -45.87
C GLY A 377 14.76 15.89 -44.78
N ALA A 378 13.96 14.94 -44.31
CA ALA A 378 12.88 15.21 -43.36
C ALA A 378 13.06 14.43 -42.05
N LEU A 379 12.83 15.13 -40.94
CA LEU A 379 12.50 14.56 -39.63
C LEU A 379 11.15 15.17 -39.23
N VAL A 380 10.11 14.36 -39.25
CA VAL A 380 8.74 14.77 -38.90
C VAL A 380 8.38 14.11 -37.59
N LEU A 381 8.19 14.91 -36.54
CA LEU A 381 7.75 14.43 -35.23
C LEU A 381 6.45 15.11 -34.83
N ALA A 382 5.58 14.39 -34.13
CA ALA A 382 4.34 14.89 -33.57
C ALA A 382 4.04 14.21 -32.24
N ASN A 383 3.37 14.93 -31.34
CA ASN A 383 2.88 14.38 -30.07
C ASN A 383 1.57 13.62 -30.33
N PRO A 384 1.53 12.28 -30.12
CA PRO A 384 0.35 11.47 -30.37
C PRO A 384 -0.64 11.44 -29.20
N SER A 385 -0.39 12.19 -28.12
CA SER A 385 -1.25 12.23 -26.93
C SER A 385 -2.67 12.70 -27.27
N ARG A 386 -3.67 12.04 -26.72
CA ARG A 386 -5.09 12.31 -26.95
C ARG A 386 -5.94 11.76 -25.82
N ASN A 387 -7.14 12.31 -25.70
CA ASN A 387 -8.08 12.04 -24.62
C ASN A 387 -7.53 12.41 -23.24
N ALA A 388 -8.43 12.73 -22.33
CA ALA A 388 -8.17 13.10 -20.94
C ALA A 388 -8.94 12.15 -20.03
N ALA A 389 -8.67 12.20 -18.73
CA ALA A 389 -9.40 11.44 -17.70
C ALA A 389 -10.93 11.54 -17.91
N PRO A 390 -11.67 10.43 -18.08
CA PRO A 390 -13.07 10.44 -18.50
C PRO A 390 -13.98 11.18 -17.51
N MET A 391 -14.78 12.11 -18.01
CA MET A 391 -15.83 12.79 -17.23
C MET A 391 -17.19 12.31 -17.71
N LEU A 392 -18.01 11.80 -16.80
CA LEU A 392 -19.34 11.26 -17.06
C LEU A 392 -20.40 12.10 -16.37
N ARG A 393 -21.47 12.49 -17.05
CA ARG A 393 -22.59 13.24 -16.41
C ARG A 393 -23.96 12.75 -16.84
N ASN A 394 -24.93 12.91 -15.95
CA ASN A 394 -26.36 12.78 -16.23
C ASN A 394 -27.14 13.89 -15.49
N THR A 395 -28.28 14.30 -16.05
CA THR A 395 -29.26 15.13 -15.36
C THR A 395 -30.58 14.40 -15.22
N PHE A 396 -31.20 14.47 -14.05
CA PHE A 396 -32.48 13.81 -13.76
C PHE A 396 -33.43 14.78 -13.04
N ALA A 397 -34.73 14.61 -13.23
CA ALA A 397 -35.74 15.36 -12.49
C ALA A 397 -36.32 14.50 -11.38
N THR A 398 -36.42 15.05 -10.17
CA THR A 398 -37.17 14.40 -9.08
C THR A 398 -38.65 14.74 -9.20
N GLN A 399 -39.51 13.84 -8.71
CA GLN A 399 -40.93 14.14 -8.54
C GLN A 399 -41.13 15.35 -7.62
N ALA A 400 -42.23 16.09 -7.81
CA ALA A 400 -42.63 17.22 -6.97
C ALA A 400 -43.23 16.74 -5.64
N LYS A 401 -42.46 15.97 -4.88
CA LYS A 401 -42.82 15.36 -3.59
C LYS A 401 -41.69 15.57 -2.58
N PRO A 402 -41.99 15.68 -1.27
CA PRO A 402 -40.95 15.73 -0.23
C PRO A 402 -40.13 14.44 -0.20
N ILE A 403 -38.81 14.57 -0.18
CA ILE A 403 -37.87 13.43 -0.10
C ILE A 403 -37.70 13.03 1.37
N ALA A 404 -37.93 11.75 1.68
CA ALA A 404 -37.69 11.19 3.00
C ALA A 404 -36.25 10.71 3.18
N LYS A 405 -35.69 10.04 2.16
CA LYS A 405 -34.27 9.62 2.12
C LYS A 405 -33.78 9.53 0.68
N ALA A 406 -32.50 9.78 0.46
CA ALA A 406 -31.83 9.45 -0.80
C ALA A 406 -30.47 8.78 -0.54
N ARG A 407 -30.20 7.67 -1.23
CA ARG A 407 -28.95 6.92 -1.16
C ARG A 407 -28.34 6.76 -2.53
N LEU A 408 -27.01 6.83 -2.59
CA LEU A 408 -26.23 6.59 -3.78
C LEU A 408 -25.25 5.45 -3.54
N TYR A 409 -25.46 4.34 -4.26
CA TYR A 409 -24.58 3.19 -4.33
C TYR A 409 -23.72 3.33 -5.58
N VAL A 410 -22.40 3.29 -5.44
CA VAL A 410 -21.50 3.59 -6.56
C VAL A 410 -20.17 2.89 -6.43
N THR A 411 -19.62 2.47 -7.57
CA THR A 411 -18.26 1.95 -7.69
C THR A 411 -17.70 2.28 -9.08
N ALA A 412 -16.41 2.02 -9.27
CA ALA A 412 -15.74 2.16 -10.56
C ALA A 412 -14.79 0.99 -10.83
N ARG A 413 -14.66 0.63 -12.10
CA ARG A 413 -13.46 -0.02 -12.62
C ARG A 413 -12.46 1.09 -12.90
N GLY A 414 -11.47 1.23 -12.03
CA GLY A 414 -10.63 2.43 -11.92
C GLY A 414 -10.87 3.08 -10.57
N ILE A 415 -10.65 4.39 -10.51
CA ILE A 415 -11.00 5.22 -9.35
C ILE A 415 -11.90 6.38 -9.77
N TYR A 416 -12.68 6.93 -8.84
CA TYR A 416 -13.60 8.02 -9.14
C TYR A 416 -13.62 9.13 -8.09
N GLU A 417 -13.92 10.34 -8.57
CA GLU A 417 -14.50 11.43 -7.78
C GLU A 417 -15.94 11.68 -8.26
N LEU A 418 -16.86 11.89 -7.32
CA LEU A 418 -18.29 12.03 -7.62
C LEU A 418 -18.81 13.39 -7.16
N TYR A 419 -19.73 13.94 -7.93
CA TYR A 419 -20.27 15.28 -7.75
C TYR A 419 -21.79 15.30 -7.94
N LEU A 420 -22.51 15.96 -7.05
CA LEU A 420 -23.95 16.16 -7.12
C LEU A 420 -24.25 17.65 -6.98
N ASN A 421 -24.91 18.22 -7.99
CA ASN A 421 -25.36 19.62 -8.01
C ASN A 421 -24.23 20.64 -7.69
N GLY A 422 -23.04 20.42 -8.25
CA GLY A 422 -21.88 21.29 -8.02
C GLY A 422 -20.96 20.89 -6.85
N ASN A 423 -21.39 19.99 -5.96
CA ASN A 423 -20.63 19.62 -4.76
C ASN A 423 -20.04 18.22 -4.88
N ARG A 424 -18.80 18.02 -4.42
CA ARG A 424 -18.18 16.70 -4.30
C ARG A 424 -18.94 15.89 -3.23
N VAL A 425 -19.23 14.61 -3.52
CA VAL A 425 -20.07 13.74 -2.68
C VAL A 425 -19.32 13.16 -1.47
N SER A 426 -18.01 12.93 -1.59
CA SER A 426 -17.18 12.38 -0.51
C SER A 426 -15.82 13.09 -0.41
N ASN A 427 -15.26 13.11 0.80
CA ASN A 427 -13.89 13.56 1.08
C ASN A 427 -12.85 12.44 0.91
N ASP A 428 -13.29 11.23 0.60
CA ASP A 428 -12.40 10.09 0.35
C ASP A 428 -11.68 10.26 -0.99
N TYR A 429 -10.49 9.70 -1.04
CA TYR A 429 -9.65 9.58 -2.23
C TYR A 429 -9.59 8.13 -2.68
N PHE A 430 -9.46 7.96 -3.99
CA PHE A 430 -9.20 6.68 -4.65
C PHE A 430 -10.27 5.60 -4.40
N ASN A 431 -11.53 6.02 -4.25
CA ASN A 431 -12.65 5.09 -4.27
C ASN A 431 -12.69 4.31 -5.59
N PRO A 432 -12.95 2.98 -5.58
CA PRO A 432 -13.48 2.21 -4.45
C PRO A 432 -12.43 1.64 -3.48
N GLY A 433 -11.14 1.95 -3.65
CA GLY A 433 -10.04 1.24 -3.00
C GLY A 433 -9.64 -0.01 -3.78
N LEU A 434 -8.50 -0.59 -3.44
CA LEU A 434 -7.93 -1.80 -4.03
C LEU A 434 -8.40 -3.07 -3.31
N THR A 435 -9.00 -3.97 -4.09
CA THR A 435 -9.27 -5.38 -3.76
C THR A 435 -8.90 -6.24 -4.97
N GLN A 436 -9.03 -7.57 -4.87
CA GLN A 436 -8.90 -8.40 -6.05
C GLN A 436 -10.16 -8.26 -6.91
N TYR A 437 -10.20 -7.27 -7.80
CA TYR A 437 -11.42 -6.80 -8.47
C TYR A 437 -12.16 -7.87 -9.27
N ASN A 438 -11.50 -8.94 -9.71
CA ASN A 438 -12.15 -10.06 -10.39
C ASN A 438 -12.85 -11.06 -9.45
N LYS A 439 -12.66 -10.92 -8.13
CA LYS A 439 -13.27 -11.74 -7.07
C LYS A 439 -14.18 -10.90 -6.19
N HIS A 440 -13.64 -9.89 -5.51
CA HIS A 440 -14.40 -8.95 -4.69
C HIS A 440 -14.14 -7.52 -5.15
N HIS A 441 -15.20 -6.79 -5.50
CA HIS A 441 -15.15 -5.41 -5.95
C HIS A 441 -16.05 -4.57 -5.05
N MET A 442 -15.45 -3.65 -4.28
CA MET A 442 -16.21 -2.86 -3.31
C MET A 442 -17.06 -1.77 -3.98
N TYR A 443 -18.22 -1.46 -3.41
CA TYR A 443 -18.99 -0.24 -3.70
C TYR A 443 -19.17 0.60 -2.42
N GLN A 444 -19.37 1.90 -2.61
CA GLN A 444 -19.58 2.87 -1.54
C GLN A 444 -21.07 3.26 -1.49
N THR A 445 -21.54 3.57 -0.29
CA THR A 445 -22.89 4.08 -0.05
C THR A 445 -22.82 5.47 0.54
N TYR A 446 -23.49 6.43 -0.09
CA TYR A 446 -23.56 7.81 0.38
C TYR A 446 -24.99 8.21 0.74
N ASP A 447 -25.16 8.91 1.86
CA ASP A 447 -26.37 9.65 2.16
C ASP A 447 -26.34 10.99 1.43
N ILE A 448 -27.22 11.14 0.43
CA ILE A 448 -27.32 12.34 -0.39
C ILE A 448 -28.67 13.05 -0.21
N THR A 449 -29.39 12.72 0.86
CA THR A 449 -30.77 13.21 1.12
C THR A 449 -30.85 14.73 1.06
N SER A 450 -29.91 15.44 1.69
CA SER A 450 -29.87 16.90 1.72
C SER A 450 -29.31 17.53 0.44
N ALA A 451 -28.62 16.76 -0.40
CA ALA A 451 -27.96 17.25 -1.60
C ALA A 451 -28.85 17.18 -2.85
N VAL A 452 -29.87 16.30 -2.86
CA VAL A 452 -30.86 16.19 -3.93
C VAL A 452 -31.96 17.26 -3.74
N LYS A 453 -32.25 18.01 -4.80
CA LYS A 453 -33.29 19.05 -4.82
C LYS A 453 -34.63 18.45 -5.25
N ALA A 454 -35.61 18.46 -4.35
CA ALA A 454 -36.96 17.94 -4.60
C ALA A 454 -37.73 18.80 -5.62
N GLY A 455 -38.56 18.16 -6.45
CA GLY A 455 -39.32 18.81 -7.53
C GLY A 455 -38.50 19.53 -8.60
N GLN A 456 -37.18 19.33 -8.64
CA GLN A 456 -36.27 20.07 -9.51
C GLN A 456 -35.38 19.14 -10.34
N LYS A 457 -34.74 19.72 -11.35
CA LYS A 457 -33.67 19.07 -12.10
C LYS A 457 -32.39 19.06 -11.27
N ASN A 458 -31.75 17.90 -11.22
CA ASN A 458 -30.51 17.63 -10.54
C ASN A 458 -29.46 17.17 -11.56
N ALA A 459 -28.18 17.24 -11.20
CA ALA A 459 -27.07 16.75 -12.01
C ALA A 459 -26.10 15.92 -11.17
N LEU A 460 -25.81 14.72 -11.65
CA LEU A 460 -24.78 13.82 -11.12
C LEU A 460 -23.63 13.74 -12.12
N GLY A 461 -22.40 13.85 -11.63
CA GLY A 461 -21.21 13.71 -12.44
C GLY A 461 -20.15 12.87 -11.75
N ALA A 462 -19.43 12.05 -12.52
CA ALA A 462 -18.28 11.28 -12.07
C ALA A 462 -17.05 11.63 -12.92
N TRP A 463 -15.91 11.79 -12.29
CA TRP A 463 -14.61 11.88 -12.96
C TRP A 463 -13.83 10.62 -12.65
N LEU A 464 -13.39 9.92 -13.68
CA LEU A 464 -12.71 8.64 -13.58
C LEU A 464 -11.22 8.77 -13.88
N SER A 465 -10.41 7.89 -13.28
CA SER A 465 -8.99 7.73 -13.61
C SER A 465 -8.55 6.27 -13.50
N GLU A 466 -7.35 5.97 -14.02
CA GLU A 466 -6.84 4.61 -14.20
C GLU A 466 -6.81 3.80 -12.88
N GLY A 467 -6.41 4.47 -11.79
CA GLY A 467 -6.23 3.85 -10.48
C GLY A 467 -5.48 2.52 -10.55
N TRP A 468 -5.92 1.55 -9.75
CA TRP A 468 -5.35 0.20 -9.79
C TRP A 468 -5.90 -0.69 -10.93
N TRP A 469 -6.98 -0.27 -11.59
CA TRP A 469 -7.62 -1.06 -12.65
C TRP A 469 -6.79 -1.04 -13.94
N SER A 470 -6.48 0.17 -14.42
CA SER A 470 -5.74 0.41 -15.66
C SER A 470 -4.30 0.90 -15.41
N GLY A 471 -3.98 1.38 -14.21
CA GLY A 471 -2.64 1.83 -13.91
C GLY A 471 -1.62 0.71 -13.77
N ASN A 472 -0.38 1.11 -13.51
CA ASN A 472 0.62 0.19 -13.02
C ASN A 472 0.39 -0.11 -11.52
N ILE A 473 0.54 -1.37 -11.12
CA ILE A 473 0.26 -1.87 -9.76
C ILE A 473 1.42 -2.69 -9.18
N THR A 474 2.51 -2.86 -9.93
CA THR A 474 3.67 -3.65 -9.52
C THR A 474 4.93 -3.18 -10.24
N TYR A 475 6.08 -3.70 -9.83
CA TYR A 475 7.36 -3.44 -10.49
C TYR A 475 7.45 -4.05 -11.90
N SER A 476 6.60 -5.02 -12.28
CA SER A 476 6.60 -5.58 -13.63
C SER A 476 5.75 -4.76 -14.60
N GLY A 477 6.34 -4.36 -15.73
CA GLY A 477 5.64 -3.64 -16.80
C GLY A 477 4.55 -4.48 -17.48
N GLU A 478 4.66 -5.81 -17.50
CA GLU A 478 3.65 -6.70 -18.09
C GLU A 478 2.31 -6.64 -17.34
N SER A 479 2.31 -6.06 -16.15
CA SER A 479 1.15 -5.91 -15.27
C SER A 479 0.53 -4.51 -15.32
N TRP A 480 1.01 -3.60 -16.18
CA TRP A 480 0.33 -2.34 -16.44
C TRP A 480 -1.00 -2.62 -17.15
N ASN A 481 -2.09 -2.00 -16.69
CA ASN A 481 -3.47 -2.35 -17.01
C ASN A 481 -3.88 -3.72 -16.45
N TYR A 482 -3.54 -3.96 -15.17
CA TYR A 482 -3.61 -5.28 -14.55
C TYR A 482 -4.96 -5.98 -14.72
N PHE A 483 -6.06 -5.25 -14.45
CA PHE A 483 -7.42 -5.79 -14.51
C PHE A 483 -8.11 -5.50 -15.84
N GLY A 484 -7.83 -4.34 -16.46
CA GLY A 484 -8.41 -3.93 -17.73
C GLY A 484 -7.97 -2.52 -18.13
N ASP A 485 -8.25 -2.13 -19.37
CA ASP A 485 -7.78 -0.85 -19.92
C ASP A 485 -8.84 0.25 -19.98
N ARG A 486 -10.10 -0.06 -19.63
CA ARG A 486 -11.20 0.90 -19.65
C ARG A 486 -11.70 1.26 -18.27
N GLN A 487 -11.75 2.55 -17.97
CA GLN A 487 -12.44 3.04 -16.79
C GLN A 487 -13.95 3.05 -17.02
N SER A 488 -14.71 2.60 -16.03
CA SER A 488 -16.17 2.64 -16.09
C SER A 488 -16.81 2.82 -14.73
N LEU A 489 -17.97 3.47 -14.71
CA LEU A 489 -18.78 3.74 -13.53
C LEU A 489 -19.96 2.78 -13.46
N LEU A 490 -20.28 2.32 -12.26
CA LEU A 490 -21.55 1.68 -11.95
C LEU A 490 -22.20 2.45 -10.81
N SER A 491 -23.42 2.95 -11.02
CA SER A 491 -24.12 3.75 -10.02
C SER A 491 -25.62 3.45 -9.97
N LYS A 492 -26.18 3.41 -8.76
CA LYS A 492 -27.61 3.32 -8.48
C LYS A 492 -27.96 4.33 -7.40
N MET A 493 -28.85 5.26 -7.72
CA MET A 493 -29.45 6.19 -6.76
C MET A 493 -30.87 5.73 -6.44
N VAL A 494 -31.23 5.71 -5.15
CA VAL A 494 -32.59 5.43 -4.68
C VAL A 494 -33.09 6.63 -3.90
N ILE A 495 -34.18 7.24 -4.36
CA ILE A 495 -34.86 8.38 -3.73
C ILE A 495 -36.21 7.88 -3.23
N THR A 496 -36.39 7.85 -1.91
CA THR A 496 -37.67 7.49 -1.28
C THR A 496 -38.38 8.76 -0.84
N TYR A 497 -39.64 8.93 -1.26
CA TYR A 497 -40.48 10.06 -0.89
C TYR A 497 -41.25 9.79 0.41
N THR A 498 -41.81 10.84 1.03
CA THR A 498 -42.55 10.73 2.29
C THR A 498 -43.84 9.91 2.20
N ASP A 499 -44.37 9.71 0.98
CA ASP A 499 -45.52 8.83 0.72
C ASP A 499 -45.13 7.34 0.56
N GLY A 500 -43.84 7.02 0.68
CA GLY A 500 -43.30 5.66 0.54
C GLY A 500 -42.96 5.25 -0.89
N THR A 501 -43.25 6.08 -1.90
CA THR A 501 -42.86 5.78 -3.30
C THR A 501 -41.36 5.98 -3.51
N GLU A 502 -40.78 5.20 -4.44
CA GLU A 502 -39.36 5.30 -4.79
C GLU A 502 -39.14 5.73 -6.24
N GLN A 503 -38.09 6.51 -6.46
CA GLN A 503 -37.53 6.82 -7.76
C GLN A 503 -36.09 6.31 -7.81
N ILE A 504 -35.75 5.59 -8.88
CA ILE A 504 -34.42 5.02 -9.10
C ILE A 504 -33.77 5.73 -10.30
N VAL A 505 -32.51 6.15 -10.14
CA VAL A 505 -31.68 6.70 -11.23
C VAL A 505 -30.42 5.85 -11.34
N THR A 506 -30.10 5.35 -12.54
CA THR A 506 -28.99 4.40 -12.74
C THR A 506 -27.97 4.91 -13.76
N SER A 507 -26.77 4.34 -13.73
CA SER A 507 -25.81 4.47 -14.83
C SER A 507 -26.32 3.72 -16.07
N ASN A 508 -26.47 4.41 -17.20
CA ASN A 508 -26.98 3.82 -18.44
C ASN A 508 -26.55 4.62 -19.70
N PRO A 509 -26.37 3.99 -20.87
CA PRO A 509 -26.01 4.69 -22.11
C PRO A 509 -27.04 5.65 -22.70
N GLY A 510 -28.31 5.50 -22.32
CA GLY A 510 -29.39 6.33 -22.87
C GLY A 510 -29.42 7.76 -22.35
N GLU A 511 -28.90 7.98 -21.13
CA GLU A 511 -29.01 9.26 -20.43
C GLU A 511 -27.66 9.90 -20.10
N TRP A 512 -26.61 9.10 -19.94
CA TRP A 512 -25.30 9.59 -19.54
C TRP A 512 -24.47 10.04 -20.75
N LYS A 513 -23.66 11.07 -20.52
CA LYS A 513 -22.71 11.60 -21.50
C LYS A 513 -21.28 11.56 -20.99
N LEU A 514 -20.34 11.46 -21.92
CA LEU A 514 -18.89 11.40 -21.76
C LEU A 514 -18.23 12.66 -22.35
N PHE A 515 -17.21 13.14 -21.65
CA PHE A 515 -16.25 14.14 -22.13
C PHE A 515 -14.82 13.68 -21.86
N THR A 516 -13.96 13.76 -22.89
CA THR A 516 -12.57 13.30 -22.87
C THR A 516 -11.57 14.40 -23.24
N ASP A 517 -11.95 15.68 -23.17
CA ASP A 517 -11.03 16.82 -23.35
C ASP A 517 -10.93 17.72 -22.11
N GLY A 518 -11.09 17.12 -20.92
CA GLY A 518 -10.97 17.79 -19.62
C GLY A 518 -9.54 18.24 -19.26
N PRO A 519 -9.37 18.93 -18.12
CA PRO A 519 -8.08 19.47 -17.71
C PRO A 519 -7.11 18.41 -17.16
N ILE A 520 -7.58 17.34 -16.50
CA ILE A 520 -6.72 16.22 -16.11
C ILE A 520 -6.42 15.38 -17.35
N ARG A 521 -5.28 15.65 -17.99
CA ARG A 521 -4.85 14.99 -19.23
C ARG A 521 -4.42 13.56 -18.97
N TYR A 522 -3.82 13.31 -17.80
CA TYR A 522 -3.41 11.97 -17.36
C TYR A 522 -3.27 11.97 -15.84
N GLY A 523 -3.62 10.86 -15.19
CA GLY A 523 -3.44 10.68 -13.75
C GLY A 523 -3.04 9.24 -13.47
N SER A 524 -1.92 9.04 -12.80
CA SER A 524 -1.33 7.74 -12.50
C SER A 524 -0.67 7.73 -11.14
N PHE A 525 -0.81 6.66 -10.36
CA PHE A 525 -0.11 6.53 -9.09
C PHE A 525 1.41 6.51 -9.26
N PHE A 526 1.94 5.83 -10.28
CA PHE A 526 3.39 5.72 -10.46
C PHE A 526 3.97 6.87 -11.28
N GLN A 527 3.24 7.34 -12.29
CA GLN A 527 3.78 8.35 -13.20
C GLN A 527 3.55 9.78 -12.70
N GLY A 528 2.42 10.04 -12.03
CA GLY A 528 1.97 11.37 -11.60
C GLY A 528 0.75 11.87 -12.38
N GLU A 529 0.44 13.15 -12.24
CA GLU A 529 -0.71 13.81 -12.87
C GLU A 529 -0.27 14.93 -13.82
N VAL A 530 -0.88 14.98 -15.01
CA VAL A 530 -0.74 16.08 -15.96
C VAL A 530 -2.06 16.85 -16.00
N TYR A 531 -2.01 18.11 -15.58
CA TYR A 531 -3.17 19.00 -15.51
C TYR A 531 -2.98 20.20 -16.44
N ASP A 532 -3.95 20.45 -17.31
CA ASP A 532 -4.01 21.64 -18.17
C ASP A 532 -5.16 22.55 -17.75
N ALA A 533 -4.85 23.57 -16.95
CA ALA A 533 -5.85 24.47 -16.39
C ALA A 533 -6.51 25.35 -17.46
N THR A 534 -5.91 25.49 -18.64
CA THR A 534 -6.52 26.23 -19.75
C THR A 534 -7.81 25.57 -20.24
N LYS A 535 -8.00 24.28 -19.95
CA LYS A 535 -9.19 23.48 -20.29
C LYS A 535 -10.32 23.58 -19.26
N GLU A 536 -10.08 24.11 -18.05
CA GLU A 536 -11.12 24.21 -17.01
C GLU A 536 -12.36 24.99 -17.48
N ALA A 537 -12.17 26.00 -18.33
CA ALA A 537 -13.26 26.79 -18.89
C ALA A 537 -14.28 25.93 -19.65
N LEU A 538 -13.84 24.81 -20.26
CA LEU A 538 -14.69 23.88 -20.99
C LEU A 538 -15.63 23.08 -20.08
N VAL A 539 -15.32 22.99 -18.78
CA VAL A 539 -16.05 22.17 -17.82
C VAL A 539 -16.53 22.99 -16.61
N LYS A 540 -16.51 24.31 -16.71
CA LYS A 540 -17.00 25.18 -15.63
C LYS A 540 -18.46 24.84 -15.30
N ASN A 541 -18.73 24.49 -14.04
CA ASN A 541 -20.05 24.08 -13.54
C ASN A 541 -20.66 22.86 -14.26
N TRP A 542 -19.85 21.94 -14.82
CA TRP A 542 -20.32 20.77 -15.57
C TRP A 542 -21.33 19.87 -14.82
N THR A 543 -21.28 19.89 -13.50
CA THR A 543 -22.17 19.13 -12.59
C THR A 543 -23.38 19.95 -12.12
N SER A 544 -23.69 21.06 -12.80
CA SER A 544 -24.93 21.81 -12.64
C SER A 544 -26.02 21.27 -13.59
N PRO A 545 -27.30 21.25 -13.17
CA PRO A 545 -28.42 20.87 -14.05
C PRO A 545 -28.62 21.82 -15.25
N THR A 546 -28.07 23.03 -15.20
CA THR A 546 -28.19 24.07 -16.24
C THR A 546 -27.01 24.09 -17.22
N TYR A 547 -26.02 23.22 -17.04
CA TYR A 547 -24.83 23.17 -17.90
C TYR A 547 -25.19 22.70 -19.32
N ASN A 548 -24.61 23.36 -20.33
CA ASN A 548 -24.76 22.97 -21.74
C ASN A 548 -23.72 21.90 -22.11
N ASP A 549 -24.19 20.67 -22.27
CA ASP A 549 -23.38 19.51 -22.60
C ASP A 549 -23.53 19.06 -24.07
N ALA A 550 -23.86 19.97 -24.98
CA ALA A 550 -24.02 19.65 -26.40
C ALA A 550 -22.75 19.12 -27.07
N SER A 551 -21.56 19.49 -26.55
CA SER A 551 -20.26 18.98 -27.01
C SER A 551 -19.87 17.64 -26.39
N TRP A 552 -20.67 17.12 -25.45
CA TRP A 552 -20.43 15.83 -24.81
C TRP A 552 -21.11 14.74 -25.63
N LYS A 553 -20.45 13.59 -25.77
CA LYS A 553 -20.99 12.46 -26.53
C LYS A 553 -21.67 11.45 -25.63
N PRO A 554 -22.53 10.56 -26.14
CA PRO A 554 -23.10 9.47 -25.33
C PRO A 554 -22.00 8.57 -24.74
N VAL A 555 -22.23 8.05 -23.54
CA VAL A 555 -21.40 6.95 -22.99
C VAL A 555 -21.72 5.64 -23.72
N VAL A 556 -20.85 4.63 -23.56
CA VAL A 556 -21.12 3.26 -24.00
C VAL A 556 -21.18 2.31 -22.81
N ASP A 557 -21.82 1.15 -23.00
CA ASP A 557 -21.65 0.00 -22.11
C ASP A 557 -20.19 -0.51 -22.23
N VAL A 558 -19.54 -0.76 -21.09
CA VAL A 558 -18.16 -1.27 -21.00
C VAL A 558 -18.21 -2.73 -20.53
N PRO A 559 -18.28 -3.71 -21.45
CA PRO A 559 -18.28 -5.12 -21.11
C PRO A 559 -16.92 -5.56 -20.57
N LEU A 560 -16.84 -6.70 -19.88
CA LEU A 560 -15.54 -7.30 -19.53
C LEU A 560 -14.81 -7.83 -20.78
N GLU A 561 -15.57 -8.41 -21.71
CA GLU A 561 -15.04 -8.91 -22.97
C GLU A 561 -14.37 -7.77 -23.77
N GLY A 562 -13.14 -8.00 -24.22
CA GLY A 562 -12.36 -7.02 -24.98
C GLY A 562 -11.83 -5.80 -24.20
N THR A 563 -12.18 -5.63 -22.92
CA THR A 563 -11.70 -4.50 -22.09
C THR A 563 -11.01 -4.90 -20.80
N ALA A 564 -11.31 -6.08 -20.26
CA ALA A 564 -10.65 -6.64 -19.10
C ALA A 564 -9.62 -7.69 -19.51
N TYR A 565 -8.55 -7.82 -18.73
CA TYR A 565 -7.67 -8.97 -18.83
C TYR A 565 -8.41 -10.20 -18.32
N ASN A 566 -8.53 -11.25 -19.14
CA ASN A 566 -9.10 -12.53 -18.74
C ASN A 566 -8.19 -13.64 -19.28
N GLY A 567 -7.34 -14.19 -18.42
CA GLY A 567 -6.31 -15.12 -18.86
C GLY A 567 -5.38 -15.60 -17.76
N THR A 568 -4.47 -16.48 -18.15
CA THR A 568 -3.43 -17.04 -17.28
C THR A 568 -2.09 -16.39 -17.61
N PHE A 569 -1.41 -15.90 -16.58
CA PHE A 569 -0.02 -15.47 -16.68
C PHE A 569 0.88 -16.37 -15.85
N THR A 570 2.14 -16.44 -16.26
CA THR A 570 3.18 -17.20 -15.57
C THR A 570 4.19 -16.22 -15.01
N ASP A 571 4.49 -16.31 -13.72
CA ASP A 571 5.54 -15.48 -13.14
C ASP A 571 6.94 -16.04 -13.44
N PHE A 572 7.97 -15.31 -13.01
CA PHE A 572 9.37 -15.68 -13.25
C PHE A 572 9.82 -16.97 -12.54
N LEU A 573 9.05 -17.46 -11.55
CA LEU A 573 9.28 -18.75 -10.89
C LEU A 573 8.54 -19.89 -11.62
N GLY A 574 7.85 -19.59 -12.73
CA GLY A 574 7.07 -20.58 -13.48
C GLY A 574 5.70 -20.85 -12.89
N ARG A 575 5.26 -20.11 -11.86
CA ARG A 575 3.96 -20.32 -11.24
C ARG A 575 2.88 -19.63 -12.07
N LYS A 576 1.78 -20.35 -12.30
CA LYS A 576 0.65 -19.87 -13.10
C LYS A 576 -0.41 -19.25 -12.20
N SER A 577 -0.90 -18.07 -12.58
CA SER A 577 -2.04 -17.41 -11.95
C SER A 577 -3.07 -17.07 -13.02
N THR A 578 -4.33 -17.37 -12.73
CA THR A 578 -5.44 -17.08 -13.65
C THR A 578 -6.29 -15.96 -13.09
N LEU A 579 -6.50 -14.92 -13.90
CA LEU A 579 -7.44 -13.86 -13.59
C LEU A 579 -8.70 -14.11 -14.43
N ALA A 580 -9.76 -14.56 -13.74
CA ALA A 580 -11.08 -14.81 -14.31
C ALA A 580 -12.16 -14.14 -13.46
N TYR A 581 -13.23 -13.69 -14.10
CA TYR A 581 -14.35 -12.95 -13.47
C TYR A 581 -15.57 -13.85 -13.16
N THR A 582 -15.40 -15.17 -13.16
CA THR A 582 -16.49 -16.13 -12.91
C THR A 582 -17.06 -16.05 -11.50
N ASP A 583 -16.24 -15.67 -10.52
CA ASP A 583 -16.63 -15.54 -9.10
C ASP A 583 -16.72 -14.07 -8.66
N PHE A 584 -16.93 -13.15 -9.61
CA PHE A 584 -16.99 -11.71 -9.36
C PHE A 584 -18.18 -11.34 -8.46
N LYS A 585 -17.90 -10.63 -7.37
CA LYS A 585 -18.88 -10.16 -6.38
C LYS A 585 -18.75 -8.66 -6.14
N LEU A 586 -19.87 -7.96 -6.19
CA LEU A 586 -19.97 -6.56 -5.72
C LEU A 586 -20.30 -6.55 -4.24
N VAL A 587 -19.46 -5.97 -3.40
CA VAL A 587 -19.64 -6.00 -1.94
C VAL A 587 -19.58 -4.60 -1.34
N GLY A 588 -20.32 -4.35 -0.27
CA GLY A 588 -20.25 -3.12 0.49
C GLY A 588 -18.83 -2.86 0.99
N GLN A 589 -18.48 -1.58 1.11
CA GLN A 589 -17.17 -1.15 1.59
C GLN A 589 -16.83 -1.75 2.96
N MET A 590 -15.63 -2.33 3.07
CA MET A 590 -15.05 -2.80 4.33
C MET A 590 -13.98 -1.83 4.81
N GLY A 591 -14.21 -1.21 5.97
CA GLY A 591 -13.29 -0.25 6.57
C GLY A 591 -13.19 1.08 5.81
N ASN A 592 -12.29 1.95 6.26
CA ASN A 592 -12.12 3.27 5.67
C ASN A 592 -11.26 3.21 4.39
N ASN A 593 -11.58 4.07 3.43
CA ASN A 593 -10.72 4.38 2.29
C ASN A 593 -9.74 5.51 2.66
N ALA A 594 -8.87 5.88 1.73
CA ALA A 594 -7.91 6.96 1.96
C ALA A 594 -8.65 8.29 2.11
N SER A 595 -8.27 9.10 3.10
CA SER A 595 -8.81 10.45 3.30
C SER A 595 -7.68 11.40 3.71
N LEU A 596 -7.94 12.71 3.64
CA LEU A 596 -6.99 13.72 4.13
C LEU A 596 -6.89 13.63 5.66
N VAL A 597 -5.70 13.32 6.17
CA VAL A 597 -5.45 13.17 7.61
C VAL A 597 -4.61 14.29 8.20
N LYS A 598 -3.83 14.99 7.37
CA LYS A 598 -3.03 16.13 7.81
C LYS A 598 -2.70 17.08 6.65
N THR A 599 -2.54 18.36 6.95
CA THR A 599 -1.95 19.36 6.06
C THR A 599 -0.70 19.92 6.71
N MET A 600 0.41 20.02 5.97
CA MET A 600 1.69 20.50 6.49
C MET A 600 2.30 21.54 5.54
N PRO A 601 2.70 22.74 6.01
CA PRO A 601 3.42 23.69 5.17
C PRO A 601 4.83 23.18 4.87
N ALA A 602 5.42 23.64 3.76
CA ALA A 602 6.85 23.51 3.55
C ALA A 602 7.61 24.25 4.66
N LEU A 603 8.76 23.71 5.07
CA LEU A 603 9.58 24.32 6.12
C LEU A 603 10.69 25.21 5.56
N LYS A 604 11.22 24.83 4.39
CA LYS A 604 12.35 25.51 3.76
C LYS A 604 12.27 25.34 2.25
N VAL A 605 12.84 26.29 1.51
CA VAL A 605 13.13 26.19 0.08
C VAL A 605 14.59 26.57 -0.17
N GLU A 606 15.24 25.86 -1.09
CA GLU A 606 16.57 26.14 -1.60
C GLU A 606 16.53 26.22 -3.12
N GLU A 607 17.19 27.20 -3.71
CA GLU A 607 17.51 27.21 -5.14
C GLU A 607 18.81 26.42 -5.33
N VAL A 608 18.68 25.14 -5.73
CA VAL A 608 19.81 24.20 -5.79
C VAL A 608 20.58 24.28 -7.10
N ARG A 609 19.92 24.80 -8.14
CA ARG A 609 20.46 25.21 -9.45
C ARG A 609 19.63 26.40 -9.93
N PRO A 610 20.12 27.22 -10.89
CA PRO A 610 19.35 28.34 -11.41
C PRO A 610 17.92 27.91 -11.80
N HIS A 611 16.92 28.50 -11.17
CA HIS A 611 15.49 28.23 -11.37
C HIS A 611 15.00 26.82 -11.00
N VAL A 612 15.78 26.07 -10.22
CA VAL A 612 15.40 24.77 -9.65
C VAL A 612 15.26 24.92 -8.15
N PHE A 613 14.02 24.85 -7.66
CA PHE A 613 13.70 25.08 -6.25
C PHE A 613 13.29 23.79 -5.57
N VAL A 614 14.01 23.40 -4.51
CA VAL A 614 13.69 22.20 -3.71
C VAL A 614 13.13 22.63 -2.36
N TYR A 615 11.90 22.23 -2.09
CA TYR A 615 11.19 22.44 -0.83
C TYR A 615 11.39 21.23 0.07
N ASP A 616 11.78 21.48 1.32
CA ASP A 616 11.78 20.47 2.38
C ASP A 616 10.49 20.56 3.18
N MET A 617 9.68 19.50 3.13
CA MET A 617 8.43 19.37 3.88
C MET A 617 8.66 18.99 5.35
N GLY A 618 9.91 18.69 5.74
CA GLY A 618 10.32 18.32 7.09
C GLY A 618 9.94 16.90 7.51
N GLN A 619 9.20 16.19 6.67
CA GLN A 619 8.65 14.87 6.93
C GLN A 619 8.51 14.11 5.62
N ASN A 620 9.04 12.89 5.57
CA ASN A 620 8.73 11.92 4.51
C ASN A 620 7.29 11.43 4.70
N MET A 621 6.39 11.85 3.83
CA MET A 621 4.94 11.69 3.93
C MET A 621 4.35 11.11 2.65
N VAL A 622 3.05 10.81 2.66
CA VAL A 622 2.33 10.27 1.51
C VAL A 622 1.12 11.13 1.18
N GLY A 623 1.03 11.53 -0.09
CA GLY A 623 -0.05 12.34 -0.63
C GLY A 623 0.43 13.20 -1.78
N PHE A 624 0.01 14.46 -1.83
CA PHE A 624 0.29 15.37 -2.94
C PHE A 624 0.33 16.83 -2.46
N PRO A 625 0.85 17.78 -3.24
CA PRO A 625 0.98 19.15 -2.77
C PRO A 625 -0.29 19.97 -3.04
N GLN A 626 -0.41 21.08 -2.31
CA GLN A 626 -1.25 22.21 -2.64
C GLN A 626 -0.35 23.43 -2.75
N ILE A 627 -0.28 24.04 -3.94
CA ILE A 627 0.64 25.14 -4.23
C ILE A 627 -0.16 26.33 -4.77
N MET A 628 -0.03 27.48 -4.12
CA MET A 628 -0.61 28.73 -4.61
C MET A 628 0.40 29.45 -5.51
N ILE A 629 0.05 29.61 -6.78
CA ILE A 629 0.77 30.42 -7.76
C ILE A 629 0.10 31.78 -7.84
N LYS A 630 0.88 32.85 -7.66
CA LYS A 630 0.40 34.23 -7.80
C LYS A 630 0.89 34.81 -9.11
N ASN A 631 -0.01 35.47 -9.85
CA ASN A 631 0.29 36.11 -11.14
C ASN A 631 0.94 35.15 -12.17
N GLY A 632 0.45 33.92 -12.25
CA GLY A 632 0.90 32.93 -13.23
C GLY A 632 0.68 33.37 -14.67
N LYS A 633 1.57 32.97 -15.58
CA LYS A 633 1.43 33.27 -17.01
C LYS A 633 0.66 32.15 -17.70
N LYS A 634 -0.37 32.49 -18.48
CA LYS A 634 -1.13 31.49 -19.26
C LYS A 634 -0.19 30.67 -20.16
N GLY A 635 -0.31 29.36 -20.11
CA GLY A 635 0.51 28.41 -20.89
C GLY A 635 1.88 28.09 -20.28
N GLN A 636 2.28 28.76 -19.20
CA GLN A 636 3.48 28.40 -18.45
C GLN A 636 3.28 27.02 -17.80
N VAL A 637 4.32 26.19 -17.89
CA VAL A 637 4.31 24.81 -17.39
C VAL A 637 5.12 24.75 -16.10
N ILE A 638 4.49 24.27 -15.03
CA ILE A 638 5.13 23.99 -13.75
C ILE A 638 5.33 22.49 -13.64
N THR A 639 6.58 22.07 -13.42
CA THR A 639 6.92 20.64 -13.24
C THR A 639 7.28 20.40 -11.79
N MET A 640 6.71 19.36 -11.20
CA MET A 640 6.90 18.93 -9.82
C MET A 640 7.53 17.54 -9.80
N ARG A 641 8.68 17.35 -9.14
CA ARG A 641 9.25 16.01 -8.86
C ARG A 641 9.28 15.75 -7.36
N TYR A 642 9.06 14.50 -6.97
CA TYR A 642 8.85 14.09 -5.59
C TYR A 642 9.92 13.09 -5.17
N ALA A 643 10.66 13.40 -4.10
CA ALA A 643 11.73 12.53 -3.61
C ALA A 643 11.72 12.34 -2.10
N GLU A 644 12.18 11.18 -1.66
CA GLU A 644 12.35 10.88 -0.25
C GLU A 644 13.61 11.54 0.32
N VAL A 645 14.66 11.66 -0.48
CA VAL A 645 16.00 12.16 -0.09
C VAL A 645 16.62 13.07 -1.16
N LYS A 646 17.64 13.84 -0.75
CA LYS A 646 18.50 14.63 -1.63
C LYS A 646 19.87 13.98 -1.73
N TYR A 647 20.64 14.27 -2.78
CA TYR A 647 22.03 13.84 -2.85
C TYR A 647 22.85 14.49 -1.72
N PRO A 648 23.62 13.70 -0.95
CA PRO A 648 24.47 14.22 0.10
C PRO A 648 25.72 14.87 -0.49
N ASN A 649 26.40 15.69 0.32
CA ASN A 649 27.68 16.28 -0.04
C ASN A 649 28.82 15.25 0.10
N LEU A 650 28.91 14.33 -0.87
CA LEU A 650 29.97 13.33 -1.01
C LEU A 650 30.61 13.44 -2.39
N ALA A 651 31.86 13.00 -2.51
CA ALA A 651 32.63 13.10 -3.75
C ALA A 651 31.93 12.43 -4.96
N GLU A 652 31.23 11.32 -4.73
CA GLU A 652 30.43 10.60 -5.74
C GLU A 652 29.30 11.45 -6.31
N TYR A 653 28.72 12.37 -5.53
CA TYR A 653 27.54 13.15 -5.89
C TYR A 653 27.81 14.65 -6.06
N LYS A 654 29.08 15.05 -6.23
CA LYS A 654 29.48 16.47 -6.28
C LYS A 654 28.67 17.30 -7.30
N ASP A 655 28.30 16.72 -8.44
CA ASP A 655 27.59 17.41 -9.53
C ASP A 655 26.07 17.51 -9.28
N ASN A 656 25.55 16.77 -8.30
CA ASN A 656 24.14 16.69 -7.95
C ASN A 656 23.86 17.07 -6.49
N THR A 657 24.86 17.53 -5.72
CA THR A 657 24.70 17.86 -4.30
C THR A 657 23.53 18.80 -4.07
N GLY A 658 22.62 18.43 -3.17
CA GLY A 658 21.40 19.19 -2.88
C GLY A 658 20.22 18.95 -3.84
N MET A 659 20.43 18.39 -5.03
CA MET A 659 19.34 17.95 -5.90
C MET A 659 18.58 16.77 -5.27
N VAL A 660 17.32 16.58 -5.69
CA VAL A 660 16.55 15.39 -5.35
C VAL A 660 17.15 14.11 -5.98
N MET A 661 17.17 13.00 -5.25
CA MET A 661 17.63 11.70 -5.75
C MET A 661 16.42 10.86 -6.17
N MET A 662 16.41 10.38 -7.42
CA MET A 662 15.24 9.74 -8.06
C MET A 662 15.47 8.27 -8.40
N GLU A 663 16.71 7.79 -8.31
CA GLU A 663 17.10 6.45 -8.73
C GLU A 663 16.41 5.37 -7.90
N ASN A 664 16.13 5.64 -6.62
CA ASN A 664 15.43 4.70 -5.74
C ASN A 664 13.92 4.53 -6.03
N ILE A 665 13.35 5.45 -6.81
CA ILE A 665 11.97 5.37 -7.31
C ILE A 665 11.88 4.45 -8.54
N ARG A 666 13.02 4.11 -9.14
CA ARG A 666 13.19 3.16 -10.25
C ARG A 666 12.38 3.60 -11.48
N ALA A 667 11.54 2.72 -12.04
CA ALA A 667 10.77 3.01 -13.25
C ALA A 667 9.51 3.85 -13.04
N ALA A 668 9.16 4.22 -11.80
CA ALA A 668 8.10 5.22 -11.58
C ALA A 668 8.63 6.61 -11.92
N LEU A 669 7.85 7.41 -12.65
CA LEU A 669 8.25 8.77 -13.02
C LEU A 669 8.08 9.76 -11.86
N THR A 670 7.04 9.61 -11.03
CA THR A 670 6.75 10.48 -9.88
C THR A 670 6.89 11.97 -10.21
N GLN A 671 6.21 12.39 -11.27
CA GLN A 671 6.27 13.75 -11.78
C GLN A 671 4.88 14.28 -12.09
N ASP A 672 4.52 15.42 -11.50
CA ASP A 672 3.31 16.13 -11.87
C ASP A 672 3.64 17.32 -12.78
N MET A 673 2.72 17.64 -13.69
CA MET A 673 2.83 18.80 -14.58
C MET A 673 1.55 19.61 -14.54
N TYR A 674 1.68 20.94 -14.41
CA TYR A 674 0.56 21.85 -14.41
C TYR A 674 0.74 22.94 -15.45
N VAL A 675 -0.19 23.09 -16.39
CA VAL A 675 -0.23 24.19 -17.37
C VAL A 675 -1.15 25.28 -16.83
N LEU A 676 -0.59 26.46 -16.56
CA LEU A 676 -1.31 27.59 -15.96
C LEU A 676 -2.34 28.21 -16.93
N LYS A 677 -3.51 28.58 -16.42
CA LYS A 677 -4.54 29.33 -17.19
C LYS A 677 -4.34 30.85 -17.16
N GLY A 678 -3.47 31.33 -16.26
CA GLY A 678 -3.14 32.73 -16.05
C GLY A 678 -3.83 33.32 -14.81
N GLY A 679 -3.10 34.20 -14.10
CA GLY A 679 -3.57 34.82 -12.86
C GLY A 679 -3.21 34.02 -11.61
N ASP A 680 -3.99 34.14 -10.56
CA ASP A 680 -3.79 33.39 -9.32
C ASP A 680 -4.44 32.01 -9.43
N GLU A 681 -3.67 30.96 -9.12
CA GLU A 681 -4.07 29.56 -9.32
C GLU A 681 -3.60 28.67 -8.16
N THR A 682 -4.35 27.60 -7.89
CA THR A 682 -3.94 26.57 -6.93
C THR A 682 -3.70 25.26 -7.67
N ILE A 683 -2.47 24.76 -7.58
CA ILE A 683 -2.10 23.42 -8.05
C ILE A 683 -2.44 22.42 -6.96
N GLN A 684 -3.26 21.41 -7.27
CA GLN A 684 -3.57 20.31 -6.37
C GLN A 684 -3.97 19.06 -7.20
N PRO A 685 -3.16 17.99 -7.21
CA PRO A 685 -3.50 16.75 -7.91
C PRO A 685 -4.76 16.06 -7.35
N HIS A 686 -5.43 15.26 -8.18
CA HIS A 686 -6.67 14.55 -7.83
C HIS A 686 -6.52 13.02 -7.85
N PHE A 687 -5.82 12.47 -8.84
CA PHE A 687 -5.77 11.05 -9.15
C PHE A 687 -4.36 10.45 -9.07
N THR A 688 -3.52 11.01 -8.21
CA THR A 688 -2.19 10.48 -7.90
C THR A 688 -1.82 10.69 -6.43
N PHE A 689 -0.77 10.00 -5.98
CA PHE A 689 -0.09 10.24 -4.72
C PHE A 689 1.38 9.85 -4.83
N HIS A 690 2.20 10.47 -4.00
CA HIS A 690 3.64 10.28 -3.94
C HIS A 690 4.10 10.06 -2.50
N GLY A 691 5.13 9.24 -2.31
CA GLY A 691 5.90 9.19 -1.07
C GLY A 691 7.09 10.14 -1.16
N TYR A 692 7.12 11.19 -0.35
CA TYR A 692 8.15 12.24 -0.46
C TYR A 692 8.36 13.04 0.82
N ARG A 693 9.58 13.55 0.98
CA ARG A 693 9.92 14.66 1.87
C ARG A 693 10.25 15.93 1.09
N TYR A 694 10.84 15.77 -0.08
CA TYR A 694 11.34 16.85 -0.90
C TYR A 694 10.47 17.00 -2.15
N LEU A 695 10.08 18.24 -2.43
CA LEU A 695 9.35 18.64 -3.63
C LEU A 695 10.24 19.56 -4.44
N GLU A 696 10.64 19.13 -5.63
CA GLU A 696 11.32 19.99 -6.59
C GLU A 696 10.30 20.69 -7.50
N LEU A 697 10.43 22.00 -7.67
CA LEU A 697 9.68 22.81 -8.61
C LEU A 697 10.61 23.41 -9.67
N THR A 698 10.23 23.23 -10.93
CA THR A 698 10.86 23.88 -12.09
C THR A 698 9.78 24.55 -12.97
N GLY A 699 10.22 25.47 -13.84
CA GLY A 699 9.32 26.29 -14.66
C GLY A 699 8.85 27.58 -13.98
N ILE A 700 9.52 28.01 -12.90
CA ILE A 700 9.29 29.27 -12.18
C ILE A 700 10.58 30.09 -12.09
N GLU A 701 10.44 31.43 -12.10
CA GLU A 701 11.58 32.35 -12.05
C GLU A 701 12.14 32.54 -10.63
N LYS A 702 11.28 32.44 -9.61
CA LYS A 702 11.60 32.67 -8.20
C LYS A 702 10.88 31.65 -7.34
N ALA A 703 11.45 31.35 -6.17
CA ALA A 703 10.80 30.51 -5.17
C ALA A 703 9.41 31.05 -4.80
N ILE A 704 8.45 30.14 -4.71
CA ILE A 704 7.14 30.37 -4.11
C ILE A 704 7.33 30.43 -2.59
N PRO A 705 6.67 31.34 -1.87
CA PRO A 705 6.76 31.39 -0.41
C PRO A 705 6.38 30.03 0.22
N ILE A 706 7.10 29.59 1.23
CA ILE A 706 6.83 28.30 1.91
C ILE A 706 5.41 28.21 2.51
N THR A 707 4.79 29.34 2.83
CA THR A 707 3.39 29.41 3.31
C THR A 707 2.37 29.06 2.23
N ASP A 708 2.76 29.22 0.96
CA ASP A 708 1.96 28.97 -0.23
C ASP A 708 2.22 27.55 -0.80
N VAL A 709 3.11 26.76 -0.17
CA VAL A 709 3.40 25.36 -0.52
C VAL A 709 3.05 24.45 0.65
N LYS A 710 2.10 23.54 0.46
CA LYS A 710 1.63 22.62 1.49
C LYS A 710 1.64 21.18 0.99
N GLY A 711 1.93 20.22 1.85
CA GLY A 711 1.70 18.80 1.65
C GLY A 711 0.36 18.39 2.25
N LEU A 712 -0.48 17.74 1.43
CA LEU A 712 -1.73 17.13 1.84
C LEU A 712 -1.50 15.65 2.08
N VAL A 713 -1.47 15.25 3.34
CA VAL A 713 -1.20 13.86 3.76
C VAL A 713 -2.49 13.06 3.74
N ILE A 714 -2.49 11.97 2.99
CA ILE A 714 -3.62 11.04 2.90
C ILE A 714 -3.28 9.68 3.51
N SER A 715 -4.27 9.02 4.12
CA SER A 715 -4.12 7.67 4.67
C SER A 715 -5.50 7.02 4.88
N SER A 716 -5.55 5.69 4.90
CA SER A 716 -6.70 4.96 5.45
C SER A 716 -6.72 4.98 6.99
N ILE A 717 -5.61 5.39 7.61
CA ILE A 717 -5.48 5.55 9.06
C ILE A 717 -5.68 7.02 9.45
N THR A 718 -6.89 7.35 9.89
CA THR A 718 -7.30 8.73 10.23
C THR A 718 -6.82 9.19 11.61
N ALA A 719 -6.61 8.25 12.54
CA ALA A 719 -6.15 8.54 13.89
C ALA A 719 -5.29 7.38 14.42
N LEU A 720 -4.43 7.69 15.39
CA LEU A 720 -3.74 6.66 16.19
C LEU A 720 -4.61 6.30 17.38
N SER A 721 -4.57 5.03 17.78
CA SER A 721 -5.18 4.53 19.01
C SER A 721 -4.16 4.51 20.17
N SER A 722 -3.09 5.29 20.06
CA SER A 722 -1.88 5.03 20.84
C SER A 722 -1.01 6.29 21.04
N GLN A 723 -0.26 6.30 22.15
CA GLN A 723 0.79 7.27 22.44
C GLN A 723 1.96 6.59 23.16
N TYR A 724 3.19 7.00 22.85
CA TYR A 724 4.40 6.66 23.58
C TYR A 724 5.31 7.88 23.70
N GLU A 725 5.85 8.13 24.90
CA GLU A 725 6.78 9.21 25.20
C GLU A 725 7.76 8.77 26.30
N THR A 726 9.02 9.14 26.16
CA THR A 726 10.11 8.78 27.07
C THR A 726 11.00 9.98 27.40
N SER A 727 11.91 9.81 28.36
CA SER A 727 12.99 10.78 28.61
C SER A 727 14.04 10.87 27.50
N ASN A 728 14.08 9.91 26.55
CA ASN A 728 15.04 9.90 25.46
C ASN A 728 14.41 10.47 24.18
N ALA A 729 14.83 11.67 23.79
CA ALA A 729 14.28 12.37 22.63
C ALA A 729 14.49 11.62 21.31
N LEU A 730 15.57 10.85 21.15
CA LEU A 730 15.82 10.07 19.93
C LEU A 730 14.88 8.87 19.83
N VAL A 731 14.58 8.21 20.96
CA VAL A 731 13.56 7.14 21.01
C VAL A 731 12.18 7.71 20.71
N ASN A 732 11.85 8.91 21.20
CA ASN A 732 10.60 9.60 20.85
C ASN A 732 10.53 9.91 19.35
N LYS A 733 11.65 10.29 18.73
CA LYS A 733 11.72 10.51 17.29
C LYS A 733 11.59 9.20 16.50
N LEU A 734 12.19 8.11 16.96
CA LEU A 734 11.98 6.78 16.39
C LEU A 734 10.50 6.39 16.41
N TRP A 735 9.82 6.56 17.54
CA TRP A 735 8.38 6.34 17.65
C TRP A 735 7.59 7.16 16.62
N GLN A 736 7.90 8.45 16.46
CA GLN A 736 7.28 9.29 15.43
C GLN A 736 7.52 8.72 14.03
N ASN A 737 8.75 8.33 13.70
CA ASN A 737 9.10 7.73 12.41
C ASN A 737 8.27 6.47 12.13
N ILE A 738 8.08 5.60 13.13
CA ILE A 738 7.23 4.40 13.01
C ILE A 738 5.78 4.79 12.69
N THR A 739 5.20 5.75 13.42
CA THR A 739 3.80 6.17 13.18
C THR A 739 3.62 6.87 11.82
N TRP A 740 4.66 7.52 11.30
CA TRP A 740 4.64 8.09 9.95
C TRP A 740 4.73 7.02 8.87
N SER A 741 5.56 6.00 9.05
CA SER A 741 5.62 4.86 8.12
C SER A 741 4.34 4.03 8.13
N LEU A 742 3.65 3.89 9.27
CA LEU A 742 2.30 3.33 9.34
C LEU A 742 1.32 4.13 8.47
N ARG A 743 1.18 5.44 8.70
CA ARG A 743 0.24 6.28 7.94
C ARG A 743 0.53 6.25 6.43
N SER A 744 1.82 6.31 6.10
CA SER A 744 2.31 6.34 4.72
C SER A 744 1.93 5.08 3.93
N ASN A 745 2.03 3.92 4.57
CA ASN A 745 1.88 2.65 3.88
C ASN A 745 0.51 1.98 4.09
N PHE A 746 -0.39 2.60 4.84
CA PHE A 746 -1.76 2.11 5.00
C PHE A 746 -2.69 2.96 4.14
N LEU A 747 -2.59 2.75 2.82
CA LEU A 747 -3.39 3.44 1.81
C LEU A 747 -4.10 2.38 0.97
N SER A 748 -5.35 2.10 1.34
CA SER A 748 -6.16 0.98 0.86
C SER A 748 -5.64 -0.42 1.23
N ILE A 749 -4.35 -0.69 1.09
CA ILE A 749 -3.67 -1.95 1.44
C ILE A 749 -2.41 -1.64 2.25
N PRO A 750 -1.87 -2.58 3.06
CA PRO A 750 -0.60 -2.39 3.78
C PRO A 750 0.56 -2.54 2.80
N THR A 751 1.02 -1.45 2.19
CA THR A 751 2.08 -1.46 1.18
C THR A 751 3.47 -1.63 1.80
N ASP A 752 4.41 -2.19 1.07
CA ASP A 752 5.84 -2.12 1.41
C ASP A 752 6.32 -0.66 1.48
N THR A 753 6.32 0.03 0.35
CA THR A 753 6.73 1.43 0.24
C THR A 753 5.68 2.23 -0.50
N PRO A 754 5.50 3.52 -0.20
CA PRO A 754 4.54 4.35 -0.92
C PRO A 754 5.14 5.07 -2.13
N ALA A 755 6.45 4.94 -2.39
CA ALA A 755 7.18 5.83 -3.30
C ALA A 755 7.44 5.22 -4.69
N ARG A 756 8.28 4.16 -4.77
CA ARG A 756 8.73 3.55 -6.03
C ARG A 756 7.60 2.83 -6.79
N ASN A 757 7.93 2.31 -7.97
CA ASN A 757 7.08 1.41 -8.78
C ASN A 757 6.82 0.04 -8.11
N GLU A 758 6.25 0.01 -6.92
CA GLU A 758 5.93 -1.22 -6.20
C GLU A 758 4.60 -1.06 -5.46
N ARG A 759 4.61 -0.48 -4.26
CA ARG A 759 3.40 -0.15 -3.48
C ARG A 759 2.49 -1.36 -3.33
N MET A 760 3.11 -2.52 -3.08
CA MET A 760 2.47 -3.82 -3.08
C MET A 760 2.20 -4.28 -1.65
N GLY A 761 1.11 -5.02 -1.45
CA GLY A 761 0.75 -5.59 -0.16
C GLY A 761 1.59 -6.79 0.21
N TRP A 762 2.89 -6.59 0.43
CA TRP A 762 3.84 -7.64 0.76
C TRP A 762 3.54 -8.26 2.13
N SER A 763 3.34 -9.58 2.13
CA SER A 763 2.82 -10.33 3.26
C SER A 763 3.81 -10.43 4.43
N GLY A 764 5.10 -10.61 4.17
CA GLY A 764 6.13 -10.71 5.21
C GLY A 764 6.30 -9.41 6.00
N ASP A 765 6.21 -8.27 5.31
CA ASP A 765 6.24 -6.95 5.91
C ASP A 765 5.11 -6.75 6.91
N ILE A 766 3.87 -6.98 6.48
CA ILE A 766 2.73 -6.84 7.39
C ILE A 766 2.71 -7.96 8.44
N SER A 767 3.26 -9.14 8.16
CA SER A 767 3.42 -10.21 9.16
C SER A 767 4.22 -9.72 10.37
N VAL A 768 5.44 -9.22 10.14
CA VAL A 768 6.32 -8.73 11.22
C VAL A 768 5.79 -7.46 11.89
N PHE A 769 5.07 -6.61 11.15
CA PHE A 769 4.57 -5.34 11.67
C PHE A 769 3.17 -5.45 12.30
N SER A 770 2.40 -6.51 12.04
CA SER A 770 0.99 -6.64 12.46
C SER A 770 0.79 -6.45 13.96
N LYS A 771 1.64 -7.07 14.80
CA LYS A 771 1.62 -6.89 16.26
C LYS A 771 1.84 -5.44 16.67
N SER A 772 2.68 -4.68 15.95
CA SER A 772 2.85 -3.24 16.20
C SER A 772 1.64 -2.46 15.70
N ALA A 773 1.24 -2.66 14.45
CA ALA A 773 0.15 -1.94 13.79
C ALA A 773 -1.15 -1.95 14.61
N THR A 774 -1.49 -3.11 15.21
CA THR A 774 -2.70 -3.27 16.03
C THR A 774 -2.65 -2.55 17.39
N TYR A 775 -1.47 -2.22 17.91
CA TYR A 775 -1.34 -1.26 19.01
C TYR A 775 -1.42 0.19 18.53
N LEU A 776 -0.85 0.50 17.36
CA LEU A 776 -0.73 1.88 16.86
C LEU A 776 -2.07 2.50 16.45
N THR A 777 -2.97 1.71 15.86
CA THR A 777 -4.24 2.17 15.32
C THR A 777 -5.30 1.08 15.40
N ASN A 778 -6.57 1.46 15.33
CA ASN A 778 -7.65 0.51 15.02
C ASN A 778 -7.47 -0.01 13.59
N ALA A 779 -6.81 -1.16 13.46
CA ALA A 779 -6.46 -1.82 12.21
C ALA A 779 -7.43 -2.94 11.84
N ASP A 780 -8.48 -3.19 12.62
CA ASP A 780 -9.32 -4.40 12.53
C ASP A 780 -9.89 -4.62 11.11
N LEU A 781 -10.77 -3.72 10.65
CA LEU A 781 -11.35 -3.83 9.30
C LEU A 781 -10.33 -3.68 8.17
N PHE A 782 -9.24 -2.94 8.40
CA PHE A 782 -8.18 -2.77 7.41
C PHE A 782 -7.44 -4.10 7.18
N LEU A 783 -7.08 -4.80 8.25
CA LEU A 783 -6.42 -6.12 8.18
C LEU A 783 -7.41 -7.22 7.79
N ARG A 784 -8.69 -7.14 8.20
CA ARG A 784 -9.73 -8.06 7.71
C ARG A 784 -9.91 -7.97 6.20
N ARG A 785 -9.87 -6.76 5.63
CA ARG A 785 -9.86 -6.54 4.16
C ARG A 785 -8.60 -7.12 3.51
N HIS A 786 -7.43 -6.96 4.13
CA HIS A 786 -6.20 -7.58 3.62
C HIS A 786 -6.26 -9.12 3.67
N LEU A 787 -6.82 -9.71 4.72
CA LEU A 787 -7.02 -11.17 4.84
C LEU A 787 -8.06 -11.68 3.83
N LEU A 788 -9.07 -10.88 3.47
CA LEU A 788 -9.96 -11.18 2.34
C LEU A 788 -9.15 -11.26 1.03
N ALA A 789 -8.29 -10.27 0.77
CA ALA A 789 -7.41 -10.30 -0.39
C ALA A 789 -6.49 -11.53 -0.39
N MET A 790 -5.91 -11.91 0.75
CA MET A 790 -5.08 -13.12 0.85
C MET A 790 -5.87 -14.41 0.53
N ARG A 791 -7.15 -14.49 0.89
CA ARG A 791 -8.02 -15.60 0.46
C ARG A 791 -8.27 -15.57 -1.04
N ASP A 792 -8.53 -14.40 -1.60
CA ASP A 792 -8.86 -14.23 -3.02
C ASP A 792 -7.72 -14.65 -3.97
N VAL A 793 -6.47 -14.54 -3.51
CA VAL A 793 -5.28 -14.96 -4.28
C VAL A 793 -4.58 -16.20 -3.75
N GLN A 794 -5.12 -16.89 -2.73
CA GLN A 794 -4.56 -18.15 -2.27
C GLN A 794 -4.58 -19.18 -3.41
N ALA A 795 -3.42 -19.75 -3.72
CA ALA A 795 -3.29 -20.71 -4.81
C ALA A 795 -4.12 -21.97 -4.55
N GLU A 796 -4.50 -22.70 -5.60
CA GLU A 796 -5.31 -23.93 -5.51
C GLU A 796 -4.67 -25.01 -4.63
N ASN A 797 -3.34 -25.09 -4.63
CA ASN A 797 -2.58 -26.01 -3.77
C ASN A 797 -2.54 -25.61 -2.28
N GLY A 798 -3.14 -24.48 -1.90
CA GLY A 798 -3.20 -23.98 -0.52
C GLY A 798 -2.12 -22.95 -0.16
N ARG A 799 -1.16 -22.68 -1.04
CA ARG A 799 -0.12 -21.68 -0.78
C ARG A 799 -0.70 -20.27 -0.70
N PHE A 800 -0.46 -19.54 0.39
CA PHE A 800 -0.66 -18.10 0.41
C PHE A 800 0.36 -17.41 -0.48
N THR A 801 -0.06 -16.41 -1.25
CA THR A 801 0.86 -15.59 -2.06
C THR A 801 1.66 -14.65 -1.16
N ASP A 802 2.80 -14.18 -1.66
CA ASP A 802 3.68 -13.30 -0.89
C ASP A 802 3.27 -11.83 -1.04
N VAL A 803 2.34 -11.54 -1.95
CA VAL A 803 1.67 -10.26 -2.13
C VAL A 803 0.16 -10.47 -2.27
N ALA A 804 -0.63 -9.62 -1.63
CA ALA A 804 -2.09 -9.54 -1.82
C ALA A 804 -2.53 -8.06 -1.97
N PRO A 805 -3.45 -7.73 -2.89
CA PRO A 805 -4.32 -8.62 -3.68
C PRO A 805 -3.77 -9.08 -5.03
N MET A 806 -2.57 -8.69 -5.46
CA MET A 806 -2.10 -9.00 -6.81
C MET A 806 -1.77 -10.50 -6.98
N GLY A 807 -1.30 -11.17 -5.92
CA GLY A 807 -0.76 -12.53 -6.00
C GLY A 807 0.72 -12.54 -6.39
N GLY A 808 1.33 -13.74 -6.41
CA GLY A 808 2.75 -13.93 -6.75
C GLY A 808 3.71 -13.56 -5.61
N GLY A 809 4.87 -13.00 -5.97
CA GLY A 809 5.97 -12.63 -5.05
C GLY A 809 6.98 -13.75 -4.79
N PHE A 810 7.99 -13.54 -3.96
CA PHE A 810 9.08 -14.53 -3.79
C PHE A 810 9.52 -14.72 -2.34
N GLY A 811 8.63 -14.44 -1.40
CA GLY A 811 8.93 -14.45 0.03
C GLY A 811 9.00 -15.83 0.66
N GLY A 812 8.29 -16.81 0.11
CA GLY A 812 8.26 -18.16 0.67
C GLY A 812 7.58 -18.23 2.06
N THR A 813 8.02 -19.16 2.91
CA THR A 813 7.31 -19.53 4.15
C THR A 813 7.10 -18.34 5.05
N LEU A 814 8.13 -17.50 5.23
CA LEU A 814 8.09 -16.34 6.14
C LEU A 814 7.09 -15.26 5.67
N TRP A 815 6.79 -15.19 4.37
CA TRP A 815 5.74 -14.35 3.82
C TRP A 815 4.37 -15.04 3.83
N GLY A 816 4.31 -16.32 3.45
CA GLY A 816 3.07 -17.09 3.44
C GLY A 816 2.42 -17.23 4.82
N SER A 817 3.24 -17.34 5.89
CA SER A 817 2.78 -17.37 7.27
C SER A 817 1.98 -16.13 7.69
N ALA A 818 2.08 -15.02 6.96
CA ALA A 818 1.25 -13.84 7.21
C ALA A 818 -0.26 -14.15 7.21
N GLY A 819 -0.71 -15.12 6.39
CA GLY A 819 -2.10 -15.55 6.36
C GLY A 819 -2.57 -16.17 7.68
N ILE A 820 -1.65 -16.60 8.54
CA ILE A 820 -1.94 -17.11 9.88
C ILE A 820 -1.64 -16.04 10.94
N VAL A 821 -0.44 -15.46 10.90
CA VAL A 821 0.06 -14.51 11.89
C VAL A 821 -0.79 -13.23 11.93
N VAL A 822 -1.14 -12.64 10.79
CA VAL A 822 -1.92 -11.39 10.75
C VAL A 822 -3.33 -11.62 11.31
N ALA A 823 -3.95 -12.75 10.98
CA ALA A 823 -5.26 -13.11 11.52
C ALA A 823 -5.22 -13.31 13.04
N TRP A 824 -4.17 -13.99 13.53
CA TRP A 824 -3.95 -14.18 14.95
C TRP A 824 -3.70 -12.87 15.70
N GLU A 825 -2.80 -12.03 15.22
CA GLU A 825 -2.47 -10.76 15.89
C GLU A 825 -3.67 -9.80 15.90
N THR A 826 -4.50 -9.81 14.85
CA THR A 826 -5.76 -9.05 14.81
C THR A 826 -6.76 -9.58 15.84
N TYR A 827 -7.00 -10.90 15.87
CA TYR A 827 -7.85 -11.52 16.88
C TYR A 827 -7.36 -11.24 18.30
N ARG A 828 -6.06 -11.37 18.57
CA ARG A 828 -5.49 -11.13 19.90
C ARG A 828 -5.72 -9.71 20.38
N GLN A 829 -5.68 -8.74 19.46
CA GLN A 829 -5.89 -7.33 19.79
C GLN A 829 -7.37 -6.98 20.04
N TYR A 830 -8.29 -7.48 19.19
CA TYR A 830 -9.69 -7.02 19.16
C TYR A 830 -10.72 -8.07 19.64
N GLY A 831 -10.30 -9.32 19.78
CA GLY A 831 -11.16 -10.45 20.16
C GLY A 831 -12.20 -10.82 19.11
N ASP A 832 -12.00 -10.48 17.83
CA ASP A 832 -12.93 -10.80 16.74
C ASP A 832 -12.86 -12.27 16.32
N VAL A 833 -13.73 -13.10 16.90
CA VAL A 833 -13.83 -14.54 16.56
C VAL A 833 -14.39 -14.76 15.15
N ALA A 834 -15.22 -13.84 14.64
CA ALA A 834 -15.80 -13.97 13.31
C ALA A 834 -14.74 -13.92 12.22
N LEU A 835 -13.75 -13.04 12.36
CA LEU A 835 -12.58 -12.99 11.47
C LEU A 835 -11.84 -14.34 11.40
N LEU A 836 -11.61 -15.00 12.53
CA LEU A 836 -10.97 -16.32 12.55
C LEU A 836 -11.83 -17.37 11.85
N LYS A 837 -13.15 -17.36 12.10
CA LYS A 837 -14.10 -18.28 11.46
C LYS A 837 -14.10 -18.13 9.94
N GLU A 838 -14.09 -16.90 9.43
CA GLU A 838 -14.04 -16.59 7.99
C GLU A 838 -12.74 -17.04 7.32
N HIS A 839 -11.64 -17.06 8.07
CA HIS A 839 -10.30 -17.32 7.53
C HIS A 839 -9.78 -18.74 7.77
N TYR A 840 -10.42 -19.51 8.64
CA TYR A 840 -9.92 -20.81 9.13
C TYR A 840 -9.55 -21.81 8.04
N ASP A 841 -10.42 -21.98 7.04
CA ASP A 841 -10.18 -22.97 5.98
C ASP A 841 -8.98 -22.61 5.11
N ALA A 842 -8.74 -21.31 4.88
CA ALA A 842 -7.56 -20.84 4.15
C ALA A 842 -6.28 -21.13 4.95
N MET A 843 -6.29 -20.88 6.26
CA MET A 843 -5.16 -21.20 7.15
C MET A 843 -4.86 -22.70 7.17
N LYS A 844 -5.89 -23.55 7.26
CA LYS A 844 -5.72 -25.02 7.23
C LYS A 844 -5.12 -25.52 5.91
N ARG A 845 -5.57 -24.97 4.78
CA ARG A 845 -5.02 -25.29 3.45
C ARG A 845 -3.55 -24.89 3.32
N TYR A 846 -3.12 -23.80 3.97
CA TYR A 846 -1.71 -23.42 3.97
C TYR A 846 -0.84 -24.39 4.75
N ILE A 847 -1.28 -24.86 5.92
CA ILE A 847 -0.56 -25.93 6.64
C ILE A 847 -0.46 -27.20 5.80
N GLN A 848 -1.54 -27.60 5.12
CA GLN A 848 -1.53 -28.74 4.20
C GLN A 848 -0.52 -28.54 3.06
N PHE A 849 -0.42 -27.32 2.52
CA PHE A 849 0.59 -26.97 1.53
C PHE A 849 2.02 -27.12 2.08
N LEU A 850 2.30 -26.59 3.29
CA LEU A 850 3.63 -26.70 3.91
C LEU A 850 4.05 -28.15 4.12
N GLU A 851 3.12 -29.04 4.52
CA GLU A 851 3.39 -30.48 4.62
C GLU A 851 3.87 -31.08 3.29
N THR A 852 3.37 -30.61 2.14
CA THR A 852 3.85 -31.07 0.82
C THR A 852 5.27 -30.60 0.49
N LYS A 853 5.81 -29.65 1.26
CA LYS A 853 7.13 -29.05 1.08
C LYS A 853 8.16 -29.54 2.12
N VAL A 854 7.74 -30.42 3.03
CA VAL A 854 8.67 -31.13 3.92
C VAL A 854 9.34 -32.26 3.13
N GLU A 855 10.67 -32.20 3.03
CA GLU A 855 11.48 -33.25 2.42
C GLU A 855 11.39 -34.53 3.26
N LYS A 856 11.07 -35.67 2.63
CA LYS A 856 10.80 -36.92 3.36
C LYS A 856 12.06 -37.50 4.00
N GLU A 857 13.21 -37.30 3.37
CA GLU A 857 14.50 -37.85 3.78
C GLU A 857 15.08 -37.10 4.98
N THR A 858 14.88 -35.78 5.04
CA THR A 858 15.48 -34.90 6.05
C THR A 858 14.47 -34.46 7.11
N GLY A 859 13.17 -34.49 6.82
CA GLY A 859 12.13 -33.91 7.65
C GLY A 859 12.13 -32.38 7.66
N ILE A 860 12.85 -31.74 6.72
CA ILE A 860 13.04 -30.29 6.68
C ILE A 860 12.10 -29.66 5.66
N LEU A 861 11.42 -28.58 6.07
CA LEU A 861 10.63 -27.73 5.18
C LEU A 861 11.55 -26.97 4.22
N ASN A 862 11.30 -27.09 2.91
CA ASN A 862 12.04 -26.37 1.86
C ASN A 862 11.06 -25.56 0.98
N GLU A 863 10.65 -24.41 1.49
CA GLU A 863 9.80 -23.44 0.79
C GLU A 863 10.33 -22.02 1.05
N GLY A 864 10.97 -21.45 0.02
CA GLY A 864 11.73 -20.20 0.07
C GLY A 864 11.79 -19.52 -1.32
N PRO A 865 12.62 -18.48 -1.51
CA PRO A 865 14.01 -18.44 -1.02
C PRO A 865 14.34 -17.50 0.17
N LEU A 866 13.45 -16.61 0.62
CA LEU A 866 13.84 -15.59 1.61
C LEU A 866 14.04 -16.18 3.02
N GLY A 867 15.02 -15.61 3.74
CA GLY A 867 15.26 -15.83 5.17
C GLY A 867 15.06 -14.54 5.95
N ASP A 868 16.02 -14.20 6.80
CA ASP A 868 16.06 -12.92 7.52
C ASP A 868 16.45 -11.76 6.59
N TRP A 869 15.50 -11.35 5.74
CA TRP A 869 15.71 -10.41 4.64
C TRP A 869 16.33 -9.09 5.09
N LEU A 870 17.34 -8.63 4.34
CA LEU A 870 18.15 -7.43 4.61
C LEU A 870 18.93 -7.45 5.94
N SER A 871 19.20 -8.64 6.48
CA SER A 871 20.16 -8.82 7.58
C SER A 871 21.58 -8.40 7.13
N PRO A 872 22.30 -7.60 7.93
CA PRO A 872 23.71 -7.36 7.73
C PRO A 872 24.59 -8.62 7.80
N GLU A 873 24.14 -9.76 8.33
CA GLU A 873 24.90 -11.02 8.37
C GLU A 873 24.12 -12.22 7.82
N GLY A 874 23.26 -11.98 6.83
CA GLY A 874 22.35 -12.97 6.27
C GLY A 874 23.03 -14.20 5.68
N ASN A 875 24.25 -14.07 5.13
CA ASN A 875 24.98 -15.19 4.51
C ASN A 875 25.37 -16.31 5.49
N LYS A 876 25.45 -16.01 6.79
CA LYS A 876 25.78 -17.01 7.82
C LYS A 876 24.60 -17.90 8.16
N ASN A 877 23.38 -17.43 7.92
CA ASN A 877 22.16 -18.12 8.31
C ASN A 877 21.91 -19.37 7.46
N ASP A 878 21.12 -20.27 8.01
CA ASP A 878 20.41 -21.32 7.28
C ASP A 878 18.93 -20.92 7.23
N ASN A 879 18.39 -20.65 6.05
CA ASN A 879 17.00 -20.19 5.93
C ASN A 879 15.98 -21.26 6.39
N THR A 880 16.33 -22.55 6.30
CA THR A 880 15.45 -23.64 6.72
C THR A 880 15.22 -23.65 8.24
N LEU A 881 16.18 -23.14 9.03
CA LEU A 881 16.05 -22.91 10.48
C LEU A 881 14.85 -22.00 10.77
N PHE A 882 14.71 -20.91 10.00
CA PHE A 882 13.63 -19.95 10.17
C PHE A 882 12.30 -20.48 9.64
N TRP A 883 12.30 -21.17 8.50
CA TRP A 883 11.09 -21.75 7.92
C TRP A 883 10.47 -22.80 8.83
N MET A 884 11.28 -23.69 9.40
CA MET A 884 10.83 -24.68 10.38
C MET A 884 10.33 -24.04 11.67
N ALA A 885 10.97 -22.95 12.14
CA ALA A 885 10.51 -22.22 13.32
C ALA A 885 9.12 -21.57 13.09
N TYR A 886 8.91 -20.91 11.95
CA TYR A 886 7.62 -20.34 11.59
C TYR A 886 6.55 -21.42 11.35
N TYR A 887 6.93 -22.56 10.78
CA TYR A 887 6.00 -23.66 10.60
C TYR A 887 5.47 -24.23 11.93
N ALA A 888 6.34 -24.39 12.94
CA ALA A 888 5.91 -24.76 14.29
C ALA A 888 5.02 -23.68 14.92
N TYR A 889 5.33 -22.40 14.71
CA TYR A 889 4.54 -21.27 15.22
C TYR A 889 3.15 -21.20 14.57
N ASP A 890 3.06 -21.42 13.26
CA ASP A 890 1.80 -21.46 12.53
C ASP A 890 0.91 -22.61 13.02
N LEU A 891 1.49 -23.79 13.30
CA LEU A 891 0.78 -24.92 13.91
C LEU A 891 0.29 -24.60 15.33
N GLU A 892 1.09 -23.87 16.13
CA GLU A 892 0.68 -23.41 17.46
C GLU A 892 -0.57 -22.52 17.38
N ILE A 893 -0.53 -21.53 16.48
CA ILE A 893 -1.64 -20.62 16.25
C ILE A 893 -2.87 -21.42 15.80
N LEU A 894 -2.72 -22.35 14.86
CA LEU A 894 -3.82 -23.16 14.35
C LEU A 894 -4.43 -24.05 15.42
N GLY A 895 -3.62 -24.62 16.32
CA GLY A 895 -4.10 -25.35 17.49
C GLY A 895 -4.98 -24.47 18.40
N LYS A 896 -4.52 -23.24 18.68
CA LYS A 896 -5.27 -22.25 19.47
C LYS A 896 -6.55 -21.80 18.77
N VAL A 897 -6.49 -21.49 17.48
CA VAL A 897 -7.64 -21.07 16.68
C VAL A 897 -8.67 -22.21 16.58
N ALA A 898 -8.23 -23.44 16.33
CA ALA A 898 -9.12 -24.61 16.31
C ALA A 898 -9.83 -24.80 17.65
N THR A 899 -9.13 -24.58 18.78
CA THR A 899 -9.74 -24.61 20.12
C THR A 899 -10.80 -23.52 20.28
N ILE A 900 -10.49 -22.28 19.88
CA ILE A 900 -11.42 -21.14 19.94
C ILE A 900 -12.67 -21.40 19.09
N LEU A 901 -12.52 -22.04 17.93
CA LEU A 901 -13.61 -22.34 17.02
C LEU A 901 -14.33 -23.67 17.30
N GLY A 902 -14.00 -24.35 18.41
CA GLY A 902 -14.66 -25.60 18.81
C GLY A 902 -14.32 -26.81 17.92
N LYS A 903 -13.08 -26.90 17.44
CA LYS A 903 -12.57 -27.99 16.58
C LYS A 903 -11.47 -28.79 17.29
N PRO A 904 -11.81 -29.63 18.31
CA PRO A 904 -10.84 -30.29 19.17
C PRO A 904 -9.92 -31.28 18.44
N ASP A 905 -10.42 -32.00 17.43
CA ASP A 905 -9.61 -32.96 16.67
C ASP A 905 -8.53 -32.27 15.85
N ASP A 906 -8.88 -31.18 15.16
CA ASP A 906 -7.92 -30.33 14.45
C ASP A 906 -6.89 -29.77 15.45
N ALA A 907 -7.35 -29.26 16.60
CA ALA A 907 -6.46 -28.72 17.63
C ALA A 907 -5.44 -29.77 18.12
N ALA A 908 -5.89 -31.00 18.41
CA ALA A 908 -5.02 -32.09 18.84
C ALA A 908 -4.00 -32.49 17.76
N GLN A 909 -4.41 -32.53 16.49
CA GLN A 909 -3.51 -32.82 15.36
C GLN A 909 -2.45 -31.74 15.20
N PHE A 910 -2.83 -30.46 15.24
CA PHE A 910 -1.88 -29.36 15.11
C PHE A 910 -0.88 -29.31 16.27
N VAL A 911 -1.34 -29.50 17.51
CA VAL A 911 -0.45 -29.56 18.69
C VAL A 911 0.51 -30.75 18.60
N LYS A 912 0.03 -31.92 18.18
CA LYS A 912 0.90 -33.08 17.98
C LYS A 912 1.98 -32.77 16.95
N ARG A 913 1.59 -32.26 15.78
CA ARG A 913 2.52 -31.93 14.69
C ARG A 913 3.51 -30.84 15.10
N GLN A 914 3.04 -29.81 15.82
CA GLN A 914 3.91 -28.77 16.38
C GLN A 914 5.01 -29.38 17.24
N ASN A 915 4.67 -30.28 18.16
CA ASN A 915 5.64 -30.92 19.05
C ASN A 915 6.67 -31.77 18.29
N GLU A 916 6.24 -32.47 17.23
CA GLU A 916 7.15 -33.21 16.35
C GLU A 916 8.15 -32.26 15.66
N ILE A 917 7.67 -31.14 15.11
CA ILE A 917 8.53 -30.14 14.46
C ILE A 917 9.48 -29.48 15.47
N LYS A 918 9.02 -29.15 16.69
CA LYS A 918 9.88 -28.57 17.75
C LYS A 918 11.02 -29.52 18.13
N THR A 919 10.73 -30.80 18.28
CA THR A 919 11.74 -31.83 18.57
C THR A 919 12.75 -31.90 17.43
N ALA A 920 12.29 -32.08 16.19
CA ALA A 920 13.15 -32.14 15.01
C ALA A 920 13.99 -30.87 14.85
N TRP A 921 13.43 -29.69 15.11
CA TRP A 921 14.14 -28.42 15.04
C TRP A 921 15.35 -28.38 15.98
N ASN A 922 15.18 -28.79 17.24
CA ASN A 922 16.30 -28.83 18.19
C ASN A 922 17.37 -29.86 17.77
N GLU A 923 16.97 -31.01 17.22
CA GLU A 923 17.90 -32.05 16.77
C GLU A 923 18.72 -31.65 15.53
N ILE A 924 18.12 -30.86 14.63
CA ILE A 924 18.73 -30.48 13.35
C ILE A 924 19.62 -29.24 13.50
N TYR A 925 19.14 -28.23 14.24
CA TYR A 925 19.73 -26.89 14.23
C TYR A 925 20.52 -26.53 15.49
N VAL A 926 20.60 -27.42 16.49
CA VAL A 926 21.38 -27.17 17.72
C VAL A 926 22.44 -28.25 17.88
N ASP A 927 23.70 -27.83 18.00
CA ASP A 927 24.81 -28.76 18.25
C ASP A 927 24.73 -29.36 19.65
N LYS A 928 24.83 -30.68 19.75
CA LYS A 928 24.64 -31.42 21.02
C LYS A 928 25.73 -31.18 22.06
N THR A 929 26.89 -30.66 21.66
CA THR A 929 28.04 -30.47 22.56
C THR A 929 28.15 -29.02 23.02
N THR A 930 27.97 -28.09 22.09
CA THR A 930 28.17 -26.65 22.32
C THR A 930 26.86 -25.91 22.58
N HIS A 931 25.71 -26.51 22.26
CA HIS A 931 24.37 -25.89 22.26
C HIS A 931 24.25 -24.67 21.33
N LYS A 932 25.20 -24.48 20.41
CA LYS A 932 25.15 -23.39 19.43
C LYS A 932 24.31 -23.78 18.23
N THR A 933 23.79 -22.77 17.55
CA THR A 933 23.02 -22.99 16.31
C THR A 933 23.95 -23.43 15.17
N ILE A 934 23.52 -24.45 14.42
CA ILE A 934 24.26 -25.06 13.31
C ILE A 934 23.38 -25.21 12.07
N LYS A 935 24.02 -25.32 10.91
CA LYS A 935 23.34 -25.49 9.62
C LYS A 935 22.88 -26.92 9.39
N SER A 936 21.72 -27.07 8.76
CA SER A 936 21.13 -28.36 8.36
C SER A 936 21.91 -29.07 7.24
N GLY A 937 22.58 -28.29 6.38
CA GLY A 937 23.20 -28.76 5.15
C GLY A 937 22.25 -28.90 3.95
N VAL A 938 20.97 -28.52 4.10
CA VAL A 938 20.00 -28.48 3.00
C VAL A 938 20.32 -27.31 2.08
N LYS A 939 20.44 -27.59 0.78
CA LYS A 939 20.63 -26.56 -0.22
C LYS A 939 19.29 -25.92 -0.58
N THR A 940 19.16 -24.64 -0.27
CA THR A 940 17.97 -23.85 -0.58
C THR A 940 18.19 -22.93 -1.77
N GLY A 941 17.10 -22.43 -2.34
CA GLY A 941 17.17 -21.30 -3.26
C GLY A 941 17.69 -20.06 -2.53
N PHE A 942 18.58 -19.30 -3.18
CA PHE A 942 19.09 -18.04 -2.64
C PHE A 942 18.46 -16.85 -3.35
N MET A 943 18.09 -15.86 -2.55
CA MET A 943 17.77 -14.52 -3.01
C MET A 943 18.41 -13.57 -2.00
N GLY A 944 19.45 -12.86 -2.42
CA GLY A 944 20.08 -11.80 -1.64
C GLY A 944 19.67 -10.43 -2.16
N PRO A 945 19.90 -9.35 -1.39
CA PRO A 945 19.90 -7.99 -1.89
C PRO A 945 20.61 -7.83 -3.26
N PRO A 946 20.25 -6.80 -4.06
CA PRO A 946 20.96 -6.47 -5.29
C PRO A 946 22.48 -6.44 -5.09
N ASN A 947 23.21 -6.95 -6.08
CA ASN A 947 24.68 -7.08 -6.10
C ASN A 947 25.28 -8.16 -5.17
N GLN A 948 24.46 -8.90 -4.42
CA GLN A 948 24.92 -10.05 -3.66
C GLN A 948 24.92 -11.32 -4.52
N GLN A 949 26.06 -12.02 -4.55
CA GLN A 949 26.19 -13.29 -5.25
C GLN A 949 26.11 -14.45 -4.25
N GLN A 950 25.44 -15.53 -4.67
CA GLN A 950 25.50 -16.78 -3.93
C GLN A 950 26.86 -17.44 -4.19
N ASN A 951 27.67 -17.60 -3.15
CA ASN A 951 28.84 -18.47 -3.25
C ASN A 951 28.38 -19.93 -3.38
N ALA A 952 28.96 -20.68 -4.31
CA ALA A 952 28.66 -22.11 -4.47
C ALA A 952 29.04 -22.88 -3.19
N GLN A 953 28.05 -23.27 -2.39
CA GLN A 953 28.26 -23.99 -1.14
C GLN A 953 28.39 -25.50 -1.42
N LYS A 954 29.46 -26.13 -0.89
CA LYS A 954 29.46 -27.57 -0.56
C LYS A 954 28.48 -27.78 0.60
N SER A 955 28.10 -29.02 0.93
CA SER A 955 27.25 -29.22 2.12
C SER A 955 27.93 -28.61 3.34
N ASP A 956 27.22 -27.74 4.03
CA ASP A 956 27.66 -27.00 5.21
C ASP A 956 27.02 -27.55 6.49
N LYS A 957 26.52 -28.80 6.44
CA LYS A 957 25.90 -29.49 7.56
C LYS A 957 26.80 -29.44 8.81
N GLY A 958 26.24 -28.99 9.93
CA GLY A 958 26.95 -28.89 11.20
C GLY A 958 27.87 -27.67 11.33
N GLN A 959 28.02 -26.83 10.30
CA GLN A 959 28.74 -25.57 10.45
C GLN A 959 27.97 -24.62 11.37
N LEU A 960 28.70 -23.84 12.18
CA LEU A 960 28.11 -22.86 13.09
C LEU A 960 27.39 -21.75 12.32
N ILE A 961 26.19 -21.41 12.80
CA ILE A 961 25.45 -20.20 12.39
C ILE A 961 25.81 -19.07 13.36
N ASP A 962 25.46 -19.25 14.64
CA ASP A 962 25.81 -18.35 15.75
C ASP A 962 25.54 -16.85 15.47
N THR A 963 24.37 -16.53 14.91
CA THR A 963 23.93 -15.15 14.58
C THR A 963 22.87 -14.65 15.55
N GLN A 964 22.61 -13.34 15.54
CA GLN A 964 21.52 -12.78 16.37
C GLN A 964 20.17 -13.40 15.99
N ALA A 965 19.87 -13.52 14.70
CA ALA A 965 18.61 -14.04 14.19
C ALA A 965 18.40 -15.53 14.51
N SER A 966 19.46 -16.35 14.45
CA SER A 966 19.37 -17.79 14.71
C SER A 966 19.02 -18.12 16.15
N TYR A 967 19.26 -17.22 17.10
CA TYR A 967 18.78 -17.35 18.48
C TYR A 967 17.48 -16.57 18.72
N ALA A 968 17.38 -15.33 18.25
CA ALA A 968 16.26 -14.43 18.55
C ALA A 968 14.91 -14.97 18.07
N ILE A 969 14.83 -15.40 16.81
CA ILE A 969 13.57 -15.87 16.20
C ILE A 969 13.04 -17.11 16.93
N PRO A 970 13.79 -18.23 17.05
CA PRO A 970 13.31 -19.41 17.75
C PRO A 970 13.10 -19.19 19.27
N LEU A 971 13.79 -18.25 19.92
CA LEU A 971 13.48 -17.88 21.31
C LEU A 971 12.11 -17.20 21.40
N ALA A 972 11.85 -16.20 20.56
CA ALA A 972 10.58 -15.45 20.55
C ALA A 972 9.38 -16.34 20.15
N LEU A 973 9.62 -17.35 19.32
CA LEU A 973 8.61 -18.32 18.88
C LEU A 973 8.55 -19.58 19.77
N GLY A 974 9.39 -19.68 20.81
CA GLY A 974 9.34 -20.76 21.81
C GLY A 974 9.80 -22.15 21.32
N LEU A 975 10.75 -22.22 20.37
CA LEU A 975 11.23 -23.47 19.76
C LEU A 975 12.25 -24.22 20.61
N PHE A 976 13.16 -23.52 21.30
CA PHE A 976 14.18 -24.18 22.13
C PHE A 976 13.53 -25.02 23.23
N ASN A 977 14.00 -26.26 23.38
CA ASN A 977 13.62 -27.09 24.51
C ASN A 977 14.22 -26.55 25.83
N ASP A 978 13.79 -27.10 26.97
CA ASP A 978 14.22 -26.62 28.29
C ASP A 978 15.74 -26.74 28.52
N GLU A 979 16.39 -27.71 27.87
CA GLU A 979 17.85 -27.90 27.91
C GLU A 979 18.59 -26.78 27.18
N ASN A 980 18.20 -26.48 25.94
CA ASN A 980 18.92 -25.54 25.07
C ASN A 980 18.55 -24.07 25.33
N LYS A 981 17.36 -23.79 25.89
CA LYS A 981 16.86 -22.42 26.06
C LYS A 981 17.79 -21.51 26.88
N PRO A 982 18.35 -21.93 28.04
CA PRO A 982 19.28 -21.09 28.79
C PRO A 982 20.57 -20.77 27.99
N PHE A 983 21.07 -21.72 27.22
CA PHE A 983 22.25 -21.51 26.36
C PHE A 983 21.94 -20.54 25.23
N ALA A 984 20.80 -20.70 24.55
CA ALA A 984 20.36 -19.80 23.50
C ALA A 984 20.19 -18.36 24.00
N ALA A 985 19.60 -18.17 25.18
CA ALA A 985 19.46 -16.84 25.80
C ALA A 985 20.83 -16.20 26.12
N ARG A 986 21.78 -17.00 26.62
CA ARG A 986 23.16 -16.54 26.84
C ARG A 986 23.84 -16.18 25.52
N TYR A 987 23.81 -17.06 24.53
CA TYR A 987 24.46 -16.84 23.24
C TYR A 987 23.84 -15.66 22.46
N LEU A 988 22.52 -15.44 22.56
CA LEU A 988 21.91 -14.23 22.02
C LEU A 988 22.56 -12.97 22.60
N ASN A 989 22.74 -12.88 23.92
CA ASN A 989 23.45 -11.75 24.53
C ASN A 989 24.90 -11.67 24.03
N GLU A 990 25.65 -12.77 24.06
CA GLU A 990 27.05 -12.78 23.59
C GLU A 990 27.18 -12.32 22.13
N THR A 991 26.25 -12.71 21.24
CA THR A 991 26.23 -12.26 19.84
C THR A 991 25.95 -10.76 19.69
N ILE A 992 25.24 -10.16 20.64
CA ILE A 992 24.97 -8.71 20.68
C ILE A 992 26.15 -7.96 21.29
N GLU A 993 26.75 -8.46 22.36
CA GLU A 993 27.82 -7.77 23.11
C GLU A 993 29.18 -7.81 22.42
N ARG A 994 29.36 -8.72 21.46
CA ARG A 994 30.59 -8.81 20.66
C ARG A 994 30.54 -7.94 19.41
N LYS A 995 31.72 -7.65 18.87
CA LYS A 995 31.84 -7.14 17.49
C LYS A 995 31.49 -8.23 16.49
N ASN A 996 30.81 -7.88 15.40
CA ASN A 996 30.40 -8.83 14.37
C ASN A 996 30.89 -8.38 12.99
N LYS A 997 31.17 -9.31 12.09
CA LYS A 997 31.40 -9.00 10.68
C LYS A 997 30.09 -9.10 9.91
N ASP A 998 29.78 -8.06 9.14
CA ASP A 998 28.68 -8.08 8.19
C ASP A 998 29.02 -8.93 6.94
N ASP A 999 28.06 -9.07 6.03
CA ASP A 999 28.17 -9.83 4.79
C ASP A 999 29.21 -9.23 3.82
N GLY A 1000 29.58 -7.96 3.98
CA GLY A 1000 30.70 -7.33 3.29
C GLY A 1000 32.06 -7.59 3.94
N GLY A 1001 32.11 -8.31 5.06
CA GLY A 1001 33.32 -8.58 5.83
C GLY A 1001 33.77 -7.43 6.73
N ILE A 1002 32.97 -6.36 6.84
CA ILE A 1002 33.30 -5.17 7.64
C ILE A 1002 32.92 -5.43 9.09
N GLU A 1003 33.85 -5.13 10.01
CA GLU A 1003 33.60 -5.24 11.44
C GLU A 1003 32.64 -4.13 11.91
N ARG A 1004 31.60 -4.53 12.63
CA ARG A 1004 30.57 -3.69 13.24
C ARG A 1004 30.72 -3.73 14.76
N PRO A 1005 30.50 -2.60 15.45
CA PRO A 1005 30.74 -2.49 16.89
C PRO A 1005 29.83 -3.42 17.70
N ALA A 1006 30.16 -3.63 18.98
CA ALA A 1006 29.24 -4.26 19.91
C ALA A 1006 27.89 -3.52 19.96
N TYR A 1007 26.82 -4.25 20.21
CA TYR A 1007 25.43 -3.77 20.19
C TYR A 1007 24.98 -3.25 18.82
N SER A 1008 25.58 -3.75 17.73
CA SER A 1008 25.06 -3.59 16.38
C SER A 1008 23.83 -4.46 16.16
N LEU A 1009 22.81 -3.93 15.51
CA LEU A 1009 21.63 -4.68 15.06
C LEU A 1009 22.00 -5.46 13.78
N MET A 1010 22.28 -6.75 13.93
CA MET A 1010 22.72 -7.62 12.84
C MET A 1010 21.57 -8.43 12.21
N THR A 1011 20.33 -8.14 12.62
CA THR A 1011 19.12 -8.80 12.13
C THR A 1011 18.50 -8.09 10.91
N GLY A 1012 17.82 -8.87 10.09
CA GLY A 1012 16.93 -8.43 9.02
C GLY A 1012 15.50 -8.23 9.53
N PHE A 1013 14.50 -8.27 8.63
CA PHE A 1013 13.11 -7.98 8.99
C PHE A 1013 12.58 -8.90 10.10
N ILE A 1014 12.81 -10.20 9.94
CA ILE A 1014 12.24 -11.23 10.82
C ILE A 1014 12.94 -11.20 12.17
N GLY A 1015 14.28 -11.19 12.15
CA GLY A 1015 15.08 -11.14 13.37
C GLY A 1015 14.84 -9.86 14.17
N THR A 1016 14.68 -8.71 13.50
CA THR A 1016 14.47 -7.42 14.18
C THR A 1016 13.12 -7.35 14.88
N ALA A 1017 12.09 -8.00 14.32
CA ALA A 1017 10.79 -8.11 14.98
C ALA A 1017 10.82 -9.02 16.21
N SER A 1018 11.77 -9.95 16.29
CA SER A 1018 11.88 -10.93 17.39
C SER A 1018 12.88 -10.53 18.49
N ILE A 1019 13.98 -9.84 18.15
CA ILE A 1019 15.16 -9.72 19.02
C ILE A 1019 14.88 -9.08 20.39
N THR A 1020 14.09 -8.00 20.43
CA THR A 1020 13.82 -7.30 21.69
C THR A 1020 12.87 -8.07 22.61
N ASP A 1021 11.88 -8.77 22.04
CA ASP A 1021 10.99 -9.65 22.79
C ASP A 1021 11.77 -10.86 23.32
N ALA A 1022 12.58 -11.52 22.49
CA ALA A 1022 13.45 -12.62 22.89
C ALA A 1022 14.39 -12.24 24.06
N LEU A 1023 14.97 -11.03 24.04
CA LEU A 1023 15.80 -10.54 25.14
C LEU A 1023 15.00 -10.30 26.42
N SER A 1024 13.89 -9.56 26.34
CA SER A 1024 13.10 -9.19 27.53
C SER A 1024 12.40 -10.40 28.17
N GLU A 1025 11.91 -11.34 27.38
CA GLU A 1025 11.29 -12.57 27.89
C GLU A 1025 12.30 -13.51 28.55
N ASN A 1026 13.59 -13.38 28.21
CA ASN A 1026 14.69 -14.14 28.80
C ASN A 1026 15.58 -13.26 29.71
N SER A 1027 14.95 -12.35 30.47
CA SER A 1027 15.56 -11.54 31.55
C SER A 1027 16.73 -10.63 31.13
N SER A 1028 16.84 -10.28 29.85
CA SER A 1028 17.93 -9.48 29.27
C SER A 1028 17.48 -8.10 28.80
N SER A 1029 16.52 -7.48 29.52
CA SER A 1029 15.95 -6.19 29.14
C SER A 1029 16.98 -5.04 29.12
N ALA A 1030 18.06 -5.13 29.90
CA ALA A 1030 19.16 -4.16 29.83
C ALA A 1030 19.80 -4.12 28.44
N THR A 1031 20.04 -5.30 27.85
CA THR A 1031 20.55 -5.46 26.48
C THR A 1031 19.56 -4.90 25.46
N ALA A 1032 18.26 -5.16 25.62
CA ALA A 1032 17.22 -4.63 24.73
C ALA A 1032 17.17 -3.09 24.74
N TYR A 1033 17.22 -2.45 25.92
CA TYR A 1033 17.30 -0.99 26.03
C TYR A 1033 18.59 -0.42 25.44
N LYS A 1034 19.71 -1.13 25.58
CA LYS A 1034 20.99 -0.70 25.00
C LYS A 1034 20.99 -0.78 23.47
N LEU A 1035 20.40 -1.81 22.89
CA LEU A 1035 20.16 -1.91 21.45
C LEU A 1035 19.23 -0.80 20.94
N LEU A 1036 18.10 -0.56 21.61
CA LEU A 1036 17.15 0.49 21.25
C LEU A 1036 17.79 1.89 21.26
N GLN A 1037 18.75 2.12 22.16
CA GLN A 1037 19.43 3.41 22.35
C GLN A 1037 20.77 3.51 21.61
N GLN A 1038 21.18 2.48 20.85
CA GLN A 1038 22.40 2.52 20.03
C GLN A 1038 22.24 3.51 18.88
N GLN A 1039 23.28 4.30 18.63
CA GLN A 1039 23.33 5.33 17.59
C GLN A 1039 24.31 4.98 16.46
N ASP A 1040 25.30 4.11 16.71
CA ASP A 1040 26.23 3.66 15.68
C ASP A 1040 25.55 2.74 14.67
N TYR A 1041 26.05 2.72 13.43
CA TYR A 1041 25.57 1.79 12.41
C TYR A 1041 26.08 0.35 12.69
N PRO A 1042 25.24 -0.68 12.51
CA PRO A 1042 23.79 -0.65 12.24
C PRO A 1042 22.93 -0.56 13.52
N SER A 1043 21.96 0.35 13.56
CA SER A 1043 20.97 0.48 14.64
C SER A 1043 19.72 1.26 14.20
N TRP A 1044 18.65 1.23 15.00
CA TRP A 1044 17.46 2.04 14.73
C TRP A 1044 17.76 3.54 14.79
N LEU A 1045 18.47 4.00 15.83
CA LEU A 1045 18.73 5.43 16.00
C LEU A 1045 19.82 5.96 15.08
N TYR A 1046 20.62 5.11 14.43
CA TYR A 1046 21.53 5.56 13.37
C TYR A 1046 20.77 6.34 12.28
N SER A 1047 19.64 5.80 11.79
CA SER A 1047 18.82 6.51 10.81
C SER A 1047 18.27 7.84 11.38
N VAL A 1048 17.85 7.83 12.65
CA VAL A 1048 17.27 8.99 13.34
C VAL A 1048 18.29 10.13 13.47
N VAL A 1049 19.52 9.85 13.92
CA VAL A 1049 20.57 10.87 14.05
C VAL A 1049 21.02 11.39 12.69
N ASN A 1050 20.82 10.62 11.63
CA ASN A 1050 21.05 11.02 10.24
C ASN A 1050 19.80 11.61 9.55
N GLY A 1051 18.82 12.07 10.32
CA GLY A 1051 17.71 12.90 9.82
C GLY A 1051 16.51 12.13 9.26
N ALA A 1052 16.41 10.82 9.51
CA ALA A 1052 15.25 10.03 9.14
C ALA A 1052 13.97 10.56 9.82
N THR A 1053 12.89 10.62 9.05
CA THR A 1053 11.55 10.98 9.52
C THR A 1053 10.53 9.85 9.35
N SER A 1054 10.99 8.71 8.84
CA SER A 1054 10.28 7.48 8.55
C SER A 1054 11.25 6.33 8.82
N ILE A 1055 10.74 5.10 8.89
CA ILE A 1055 11.60 3.92 8.96
C ILE A 1055 12.10 3.60 7.54
N TRP A 1056 13.39 3.28 7.40
CA TRP A 1056 14.01 2.95 6.12
C TRP A 1056 13.87 1.47 5.79
N GLU A 1057 13.92 1.11 4.51
CA GLU A 1057 13.89 -0.29 4.07
C GLU A 1057 15.15 -1.05 4.50
N ARG A 1058 16.30 -0.38 4.52
CA ARG A 1058 17.57 -0.96 4.94
C ARG A 1058 18.13 -0.18 6.12
N LEU A 1059 18.82 -0.89 7.02
CA LEU A 1059 19.63 -0.23 8.06
C LEU A 1059 20.73 0.64 7.45
N ASN A 1060 21.17 0.34 6.22
CA ASN A 1060 22.12 1.12 5.43
C ASN A 1060 21.51 1.82 4.21
N SER A 1061 20.23 2.20 4.25
CA SER A 1061 19.64 2.96 3.13
C SER A 1061 20.43 4.23 2.82
N TYR A 1062 21.00 4.83 3.86
CA TYR A 1062 22.09 5.80 3.79
C TYR A 1062 23.12 5.48 4.87
N THR A 1063 24.39 5.69 4.58
CA THR A 1063 25.48 5.72 5.57
C THR A 1063 26.35 6.94 5.35
N VAL A 1064 26.93 7.49 6.42
CA VAL A 1064 27.85 8.63 6.34
C VAL A 1064 29.07 8.29 5.48
N GLU A 1065 29.53 7.04 5.54
CA GLU A 1065 30.71 6.56 4.85
C GLU A 1065 30.49 6.35 3.35
N ASN A 1066 29.36 5.73 2.96
CA ASN A 1066 29.15 5.24 1.59
C ASN A 1066 27.96 5.90 0.87
N GLY A 1067 27.34 6.92 1.45
CA GLY A 1067 26.11 7.49 0.89
C GLY A 1067 25.04 6.43 0.75
N PHE A 1068 24.52 6.22 -0.46
CA PHE A 1068 23.48 5.23 -0.74
C PHE A 1068 24.03 3.81 -0.97
N GLY A 1069 25.35 3.63 -1.06
CA GLY A 1069 26.01 2.32 -1.09
C GLY A 1069 25.64 1.42 -2.28
N GLY A 1070 25.26 2.00 -3.42
CA GLY A 1070 24.86 1.25 -4.62
C GLY A 1070 23.52 0.52 -4.50
N ASN A 1071 22.70 0.83 -3.49
CA ASN A 1071 21.46 0.12 -3.21
C ASN A 1071 20.24 0.58 -4.03
N ASN A 1072 20.36 1.62 -4.86
CA ASN A 1072 19.22 2.35 -5.42
C ASN A 1072 18.22 1.49 -6.21
N SER A 1073 18.60 0.33 -6.75
CA SER A 1073 17.66 -0.62 -7.36
C SER A 1073 16.63 -1.23 -6.38
N MET A 1074 16.86 -1.10 -5.06
CA MET A 1074 15.94 -1.47 -3.98
C MET A 1074 16.35 -0.73 -2.68
N ASN A 1075 15.98 0.55 -2.57
CA ASN A 1075 16.34 1.41 -1.44
C ASN A 1075 15.26 2.45 -1.06
N SER A 1076 14.15 2.01 -0.47
CA SER A 1076 13.11 2.91 0.05
C SER A 1076 13.53 3.55 1.38
N PHE A 1077 13.20 4.82 1.57
CA PHE A 1077 13.35 5.53 2.85
C PHE A 1077 12.04 5.58 3.65
N ASN A 1078 11.01 4.83 3.23
CA ASN A 1078 9.75 4.70 3.93
C ASN A 1078 9.19 3.28 3.84
N HIS A 1079 9.48 2.49 4.86
CA HIS A 1079 9.09 1.11 5.00
C HIS A 1079 8.79 0.84 6.48
N TYR A 1080 7.81 0.03 6.87
CA TYR A 1080 7.48 -0.12 8.30
C TYR A 1080 8.14 -1.32 8.99
N SER A 1081 8.78 -2.24 8.26
CA SER A 1081 9.20 -3.56 8.77
C SER A 1081 10.16 -3.48 9.97
N PHE A 1082 11.22 -2.66 9.91
CA PHE A 1082 12.10 -2.42 11.07
C PHE A 1082 11.44 -1.61 12.21
N GLY A 1083 10.27 -1.03 11.97
CA GLY A 1083 9.43 -0.37 12.97
C GLY A 1083 8.67 -1.35 13.88
N ALA A 1084 8.78 -2.67 13.65
CA ALA A 1084 8.16 -3.72 14.47
C ALA A 1084 8.57 -3.67 15.96
N VAL A 1085 9.67 -2.98 16.29
CA VAL A 1085 10.10 -2.69 17.67
C VAL A 1085 9.06 -1.90 18.48
N ALA A 1086 8.11 -1.21 17.83
CA ALA A 1086 7.00 -0.55 18.52
C ALA A 1086 6.18 -1.52 19.40
N SER A 1087 6.04 -2.78 18.98
CA SER A 1087 5.39 -3.80 19.79
C SER A 1087 6.12 -4.02 21.12
N TRP A 1088 7.45 -4.01 21.14
CA TRP A 1088 8.24 -4.11 22.37
C TRP A 1088 8.11 -2.86 23.25
N MET A 1089 8.06 -1.67 22.63
CA MET A 1089 7.80 -0.42 23.36
C MET A 1089 6.48 -0.48 24.14
N TYR A 1090 5.46 -1.16 23.61
CA TYR A 1090 4.18 -1.37 24.29
C TYR A 1090 4.23 -2.51 25.29
N ASN A 1091 4.59 -3.71 24.84
CA ASN A 1091 4.49 -4.92 25.64
C ASN A 1091 5.50 -4.90 26.80
N HIS A 1092 6.70 -4.33 26.63
CA HIS A 1092 7.74 -4.38 27.66
C HIS A 1092 8.06 -3.00 28.26
N SER A 1093 8.28 -1.97 27.43
CA SER A 1093 8.61 -0.66 27.98
C SER A 1093 7.43 -0.05 28.74
N LEU A 1094 6.26 0.11 28.10
CA LEU A 1094 5.04 0.50 28.83
C LEU A 1094 4.48 -0.65 29.67
N GLY A 1095 4.72 -1.90 29.28
CA GLY A 1095 4.15 -3.05 29.96
C GLY A 1095 2.66 -3.28 29.71
N ILE A 1096 2.07 -2.67 28.68
CA ILE A 1096 0.68 -2.93 28.30
C ILE A 1096 0.67 -4.20 27.45
N GLN A 1097 0.29 -5.32 28.05
CA GLN A 1097 0.32 -6.63 27.42
C GLN A 1097 -1.08 -7.23 27.33
N ARG A 1098 -1.28 -8.04 26.30
CA ARG A 1098 -2.44 -8.90 26.12
C ARG A 1098 -2.35 -10.07 27.10
N ASP A 1099 -3.44 -10.41 27.76
CA ASP A 1099 -3.50 -11.62 28.57
C ASP A 1099 -3.24 -12.88 27.70
N PRO A 1100 -2.41 -13.85 28.13
CA PRO A 1100 -2.07 -15.02 27.31
C PRO A 1100 -3.28 -15.88 26.91
N ASN A 1101 -4.37 -15.86 27.69
CA ASN A 1101 -5.55 -16.70 27.52
C ASN A 1101 -6.81 -15.94 27.10
N LYS A 1102 -6.82 -14.60 27.21
CA LYS A 1102 -7.94 -13.74 26.82
C LYS A 1102 -7.54 -12.74 25.73
N ALA A 1103 -8.34 -12.67 24.68
CA ALA A 1103 -8.17 -11.69 23.60
C ALA A 1103 -8.95 -10.39 23.89
N GLY A 1104 -8.60 -9.31 23.21
CA GLY A 1104 -9.40 -8.07 23.22
C GLY A 1104 -9.21 -7.17 24.45
N PHE A 1105 -8.29 -7.47 25.38
CA PHE A 1105 -8.05 -6.68 26.61
C PHE A 1105 -9.22 -6.64 27.61
N SER A 1106 -10.09 -7.65 27.61
CA SER A 1106 -11.05 -7.81 28.73
C SER A 1106 -10.31 -8.08 30.05
N GLU A 1107 -9.19 -8.80 29.96
CA GLU A 1107 -8.21 -9.01 31.00
C GLU A 1107 -6.85 -8.51 30.48
N ILE A 1108 -6.15 -7.75 31.32
CA ILE A 1108 -4.96 -6.98 30.92
C ILE A 1108 -3.77 -7.43 31.76
N VAL A 1109 -2.62 -7.63 31.13
CA VAL A 1109 -1.36 -7.77 31.85
C VAL A 1109 -0.65 -6.42 31.84
N LEU A 1110 -0.42 -5.86 33.03
CA LEU A 1110 0.40 -4.66 33.20
C LEU A 1110 1.75 -5.10 33.78
N LYS A 1111 2.79 -5.14 32.95
CA LYS A 1111 4.14 -5.56 33.35
C LYS A 1111 5.19 -4.58 32.83
N PRO A 1112 5.24 -3.35 33.37
CA PRO A 1112 6.24 -2.37 32.97
C PRO A 1112 7.64 -2.91 33.28
N THR A 1113 8.55 -2.78 32.32
CA THR A 1113 9.98 -3.05 32.52
C THR A 1113 10.76 -1.74 32.37
N PRO A 1114 10.92 -0.95 33.47
CA PRO A 1114 11.76 0.25 33.44
C PRO A 1114 13.17 -0.04 32.97
N ASP A 1115 13.84 0.95 32.35
CA ASP A 1115 15.22 0.80 31.87
C ASP A 1115 16.17 0.54 33.05
N PRO A 1116 16.72 -0.69 33.19
CA PRO A 1116 17.55 -1.05 34.34
C PRO A 1116 18.91 -0.33 34.32
N THR A 1117 19.27 0.32 33.19
CA THR A 1117 20.49 1.13 33.08
C THR A 1117 20.29 2.58 33.54
N HIS A 1118 19.05 2.98 33.83
CA HIS A 1118 18.64 4.33 34.20
C HIS A 1118 18.98 5.42 33.16
N LYS A 1119 19.36 5.05 31.92
CA LYS A 1119 19.54 6.02 30.83
C LYS A 1119 18.20 6.61 30.41
N MET A 1120 17.16 5.78 30.38
CA MET A 1120 15.78 6.23 30.26
C MET A 1120 15.14 6.28 31.65
N THR A 1121 14.76 7.48 32.10
CA THR A 1121 14.24 7.72 33.46
C THR A 1121 12.71 7.72 33.53
N PHE A 1122 12.01 7.84 32.41
CA PHE A 1122 10.58 7.58 32.34
C PHE A 1122 10.15 7.05 30.98
N ALA A 1123 9.04 6.31 30.97
CA ALA A 1123 8.19 6.13 29.80
C ALA A 1123 6.73 6.25 30.21
N LYS A 1124 5.93 6.90 29.36
CA LYS A 1124 4.48 7.04 29.54
C LYS A 1124 3.77 6.89 28.19
N GLY A 1125 2.55 6.39 28.23
CA GLY A 1125 1.77 6.19 27.03
C GLY A 1125 0.41 5.55 27.28
N TYR A 1126 -0.33 5.33 26.20
CA TYR A 1126 -1.62 4.66 26.24
C TYR A 1126 -1.90 3.83 24.99
N TYR A 1127 -2.88 2.94 25.13
CA TYR A 1127 -3.56 2.22 24.07
C TYR A 1127 -5.09 2.35 24.27
N ASP A 1128 -5.80 2.78 23.24
CA ASP A 1128 -7.26 2.87 23.19
C ASP A 1128 -7.83 1.53 22.69
N SER A 1129 -8.12 0.62 23.63
CA SER A 1129 -8.66 -0.71 23.34
C SER A 1129 -10.14 -0.67 22.98
N ILE A 1130 -10.70 -1.82 22.57
CA ILE A 1130 -12.13 -1.98 22.33
C ILE A 1130 -12.98 -1.70 23.58
N TYR A 1131 -12.40 -1.77 24.79
CA TYR A 1131 -13.07 -1.44 26.06
C TYR A 1131 -12.84 0.03 26.49
N GLY A 1132 -11.87 0.71 25.90
CA GLY A 1132 -11.46 2.07 26.25
C GLY A 1132 -9.97 2.18 26.56
N ARG A 1133 -9.55 3.35 27.06
CA ARG A 1133 -8.15 3.71 27.25
C ARG A 1133 -7.48 2.92 28.38
N ILE A 1134 -6.37 2.28 28.05
CA ILE A 1134 -5.40 1.68 28.96
C ILE A 1134 -4.16 2.56 28.97
N SER A 1135 -3.77 3.10 30.13
CA SER A 1135 -2.56 3.94 30.25
C SER A 1135 -1.52 3.31 31.17
N SER A 1136 -0.25 3.61 30.90
CA SER A 1136 0.88 3.13 31.69
C SER A 1136 1.97 4.21 31.73
N GLU A 1137 2.47 4.51 32.92
CA GLU A 1137 3.57 5.44 33.16
C GLU A 1137 4.45 4.89 34.28
N TRP A 1138 5.75 4.73 34.00
CA TRP A 1138 6.76 4.55 35.04
C TRP A 1138 7.76 5.69 35.03
N LYS A 1139 8.29 6.04 36.21
CA LYS A 1139 9.28 7.11 36.36
C LYS A 1139 10.24 6.84 37.52
N TRP A 1140 11.52 7.05 37.27
CA TRP A 1140 12.58 7.16 38.26
C TRP A 1140 12.70 8.60 38.75
N ASN A 1141 12.69 8.82 40.06
CA ASN A 1141 12.87 10.15 40.64
C ASN A 1141 14.24 10.36 41.32
N GLY A 1142 15.17 9.42 41.15
CA GLY A 1142 16.49 9.44 41.80
C GLY A 1142 16.59 8.56 43.05
N THR A 1143 15.46 8.16 43.66
CA THR A 1143 15.46 7.34 44.88
C THR A 1143 14.48 6.17 44.81
N ASN A 1144 13.33 6.36 44.18
CA ASN A 1144 12.29 5.34 44.03
C ASN A 1144 11.64 5.41 42.65
N TRP A 1145 10.95 4.34 42.29
CA TRP A 1145 10.13 4.28 41.09
C TRP A 1145 8.68 4.62 41.42
N THR A 1146 8.03 5.35 40.53
CA THR A 1146 6.57 5.53 40.57
C THR A 1146 5.94 4.86 39.36
N TYR A 1147 4.79 4.21 39.56
CA TYR A 1147 4.00 3.62 38.48
C TYR A 1147 2.55 4.12 38.52
N LYS A 1148 2.03 4.62 37.40
CA LYS A 1148 0.64 5.07 37.26
C LYS A 1148 -0.03 4.33 36.12
N THR A 1149 -1.31 4.00 36.32
CA THR A 1149 -2.13 3.36 35.28
C THR A 1149 -3.59 3.76 35.43
N THR A 1150 -4.31 3.73 34.31
CA THR A 1150 -5.78 3.84 34.26
C THR A 1150 -6.31 2.74 33.36
N LEU A 1151 -7.34 2.05 33.87
CA LEU A 1151 -7.98 0.91 33.23
C LEU A 1151 -9.46 1.25 32.92
N PRO A 1152 -9.95 0.92 31.72
CA PRO A 1152 -11.34 1.23 31.34
C PRO A 1152 -12.34 0.37 32.12
N ALA A 1153 -13.59 0.85 32.25
CA ALA A 1153 -14.63 0.06 32.92
C ALA A 1153 -14.89 -1.24 32.15
N ASN A 1154 -15.43 -2.24 32.87
CA ASN A 1154 -15.63 -3.59 32.35
C ASN A 1154 -14.35 -4.40 32.03
N THR A 1155 -13.19 -3.94 32.53
CA THR A 1155 -11.92 -4.69 32.45
C THR A 1155 -11.34 -4.98 33.82
N THR A 1156 -10.42 -5.94 33.86
CA THR A 1156 -9.54 -6.21 35.01
C THR A 1156 -8.10 -6.29 34.53
N ALA A 1157 -7.14 -6.05 35.43
CA ALA A 1157 -5.73 -6.23 35.11
C ALA A 1157 -4.99 -7.01 36.20
N THR A 1158 -3.88 -7.63 35.82
CA THR A 1158 -2.85 -8.11 36.74
C THR A 1158 -1.61 -7.24 36.56
N LEU A 1159 -1.25 -6.49 37.59
CA LEU A 1159 -0.06 -5.65 37.62
C LEU A 1159 1.13 -6.40 38.22
N TYR A 1160 2.24 -6.44 37.49
CA TYR A 1160 3.52 -6.98 37.91
C TYR A 1160 4.52 -5.84 38.14
N LEU A 1161 5.01 -5.68 39.36
CA LEU A 1161 6.03 -4.70 39.72
C LEU A 1161 7.32 -5.39 40.18
N PRO A 1162 8.51 -4.88 39.81
CA PRO A 1162 9.79 -5.41 40.28
C PRO A 1162 10.00 -5.01 41.74
N ALA A 1163 9.92 -5.97 42.67
CA ALA A 1163 10.19 -5.75 44.09
C ALA A 1163 10.56 -7.07 44.80
N ARG A 1164 11.50 -6.99 45.75
CA ARG A 1164 11.95 -8.11 46.59
C ARG A 1164 11.09 -8.30 47.84
N SER A 1165 10.24 -7.35 48.19
CA SER A 1165 9.30 -7.45 49.32
C SER A 1165 8.06 -6.60 49.08
N LEU A 1166 6.91 -7.05 49.58
CA LEU A 1166 5.67 -6.28 49.60
C LEU A 1166 5.80 -4.94 50.34
N SER A 1167 6.72 -4.84 51.31
CA SER A 1167 6.97 -3.59 52.04
C SER A 1167 7.57 -2.48 51.19
N GLN A 1168 8.15 -2.83 50.02
CA GLN A 1168 8.71 -1.84 49.10
C GLN A 1168 7.65 -1.13 48.26
N ILE A 1169 6.42 -1.66 48.21
CA ILE A 1169 5.37 -1.13 47.36
C ILE A 1169 4.27 -0.51 48.22
N SER A 1170 3.94 0.74 47.90
CA SER A 1170 2.76 1.41 48.43
C SER A 1170 1.86 1.91 47.31
N GLU A 1171 0.55 1.81 47.50
CA GLU A 1171 -0.46 2.44 46.65
C GLU A 1171 -1.00 3.67 47.38
N ASN A 1172 -0.84 4.87 46.79
CA ASN A 1172 -1.22 6.13 47.43
C ASN A 1172 -0.72 6.26 48.90
N GLY A 1173 0.50 5.79 49.16
CA GLY A 1173 1.14 5.81 50.49
C GLY A 1173 0.72 4.68 51.45
N LYS A 1174 -0.19 3.78 51.06
CA LYS A 1174 -0.61 2.63 51.87
C LYS A 1174 0.09 1.34 51.43
N PRO A 1175 0.56 0.46 52.34
CA PRO A 1175 1.21 -0.79 51.96
C PRO A 1175 0.30 -1.71 51.12
N VAL A 1176 0.83 -2.27 50.03
CA VAL A 1176 0.03 -3.16 49.15
C VAL A 1176 -0.28 -4.53 49.75
N ALA A 1177 0.40 -4.93 50.83
CA ALA A 1177 0.13 -6.18 51.55
C ALA A 1177 -1.32 -6.28 52.08
N GLN A 1178 -2.02 -5.15 52.18
CA GLN A 1178 -3.42 -5.09 52.60
C GLN A 1178 -4.40 -5.29 51.44
N LEU A 1179 -3.94 -5.31 50.18
CA LEU A 1179 -4.77 -5.55 49.00
C LEU A 1179 -5.02 -7.05 48.82
N LYS A 1180 -6.27 -7.41 48.51
CA LYS A 1180 -6.68 -8.81 48.35
C LYS A 1180 -6.06 -9.42 47.08
N GLY A 1181 -5.49 -10.61 47.21
CA GLY A 1181 -4.96 -11.38 46.07
C GLY A 1181 -3.56 -10.99 45.62
N VAL A 1182 -2.87 -10.11 46.37
CA VAL A 1182 -1.45 -9.81 46.13
C VAL A 1182 -0.60 -11.05 46.41
N SER A 1183 0.33 -11.32 45.51
CA SER A 1183 1.30 -12.41 45.67
C SER A 1183 2.69 -11.95 45.27
N GLN A 1184 3.70 -12.68 45.76
CA GLN A 1184 5.10 -12.40 45.46
C GLN A 1184 5.78 -13.69 45.00
N ALA A 1185 6.48 -13.63 43.88
CA ALA A 1185 7.27 -14.74 43.35
C ALA A 1185 8.40 -14.19 42.47
N ASN A 1186 9.58 -14.84 42.51
CA ASN A 1186 10.69 -14.56 41.60
C ASN A 1186 11.10 -13.09 41.49
N GLY A 1187 11.13 -12.35 42.62
CA GLY A 1187 11.50 -10.93 42.65
C GLY A 1187 10.48 -9.99 42.01
N GLN A 1188 9.25 -10.46 41.79
CA GLN A 1188 8.12 -9.67 41.30
C GLN A 1188 6.93 -9.78 42.24
N VAL A 1189 6.19 -8.69 42.37
CA VAL A 1189 4.90 -8.63 43.08
C VAL A 1189 3.78 -8.53 42.06
N SER A 1190 2.80 -9.42 42.17
CA SER A 1190 1.59 -9.43 41.36
C SER A 1190 0.41 -8.86 42.14
N ILE A 1191 -0.32 -7.91 41.54
CA ILE A 1191 -1.42 -7.17 42.15
C ILE A 1191 -2.64 -7.22 41.22
N PRO A 1192 -3.75 -7.87 41.61
CA PRO A 1192 -5.00 -7.83 40.87
C PRO A 1192 -5.64 -6.43 40.96
N LEU A 1193 -6.03 -5.86 39.83
CA LEU A 1193 -6.66 -4.56 39.71
C LEU A 1193 -8.03 -4.66 39.03
N GLY A 1194 -8.99 -3.88 39.52
CA GLY A 1194 -10.22 -3.58 38.79
C GLY A 1194 -10.04 -2.37 37.88
N SER A 1195 -11.09 -1.96 37.18
CA SER A 1195 -11.10 -0.71 36.42
C SER A 1195 -10.86 0.53 37.29
N GLY A 1196 -10.37 1.63 36.69
CA GLY A 1196 -10.09 2.90 37.35
C GLY A 1196 -8.61 3.27 37.37
N SER A 1197 -8.26 4.32 38.11
CA SER A 1197 -6.90 4.90 38.14
C SER A 1197 -6.13 4.55 39.41
N TYR A 1198 -4.85 4.23 39.26
CA TYR A 1198 -3.95 3.76 40.32
C TYR A 1198 -2.59 4.47 40.28
N SER A 1199 -1.96 4.62 41.44
CA SER A 1199 -0.60 5.20 41.59
C SER A 1199 0.17 4.43 42.66
N PHE A 1200 1.29 3.84 42.26
CA PHE A 1200 2.17 3.05 43.10
C PHE A 1200 3.54 3.73 43.25
N THR A 1201 4.15 3.56 44.42
CA THR A 1201 5.55 3.90 44.69
C THR A 1201 6.29 2.62 45.07
N ILE A 1202 7.42 2.37 44.43
CA ILE A 1202 8.30 1.23 44.65
C ILE A 1202 9.62 1.77 45.19
N SER A 1203 9.86 1.62 46.49
CA SER A 1203 11.13 1.97 47.11
C SER A 1203 12.23 0.98 46.69
N ASN A 1204 13.47 1.44 46.68
CA ASN A 1204 14.63 0.59 46.41
C ASN A 1204 14.78 -0.58 47.37
#